data_AF-A0A936U4H6-F1
#
_entry.id   AF-A0A936U4H6-F1
#
_cell.length_a   1.000
_cell.length_b   1.000
_cell.length_c   1.000
_cell.angle_alpha   90.00
_cell.angle_beta   90.00
_cell.angle_gamma   90.00
#
_symmetry.space_group_name_H-M   'P 1'
#
loop_
_entity.id
_entity.type
_entity.pdbx_description
1 polymer ?
#
loop_
_entity_poly.entity_id
_entity_poly.type
_entity_poly.pdbx_seq_one_letter_code
_entity_poly.pdbx_strand_id
1 'polypeptide(L)'
;MKRPVRSRITLPAAPSKRIAPILLLALTLGGEDARAEGTTELGARQNLQTDTTAYVDIVSASTERIQWTGTGTMTVKSPSGATVATLSSGASTGSLSAYGAGVYELTFSDHQVYGTSWDIKVVNQTTSGGRVWSYAWYFDTGNFLDSRSFNGSVYAVVPGGNTTESAVIELLADGLAGNEWAITANSSGVDGANGRSVVVSGATTVELEYPIYLNPPTNATYSYAAPAVSGAGFYAGAEVCNLVSPGTSTGEFEFNSTITGTGHIICDLNGDGQYDITSDDDLHILLDAAVGTTTVEWDGTDNTGADVASGTYDCVAMVTVGEFHYLGLDIETCYEGMRFFEVDGSLSRTGLTMFWNDAEVQSTDVLMASGDYGLENTGASGLSSGSYTDSASPNVNARSWGNFTSSSKGNNNLLDTYTYLDSDISSVFQVVVVEGDLDTDGDGLLDVDESCQEGTDPNNADTDGDGLDDGEEVDDYGSDPLDPDTDGDGATDGVEVDDFGSDPTDTDTDNDGLSDGEEINTTGTDPTNEDTDSDGLNDAEEVDSGTDPNDDDTDGDGLGDGTEVDDGTDPTDADTDGDGLDDGDEIVEGTDPTDADTDGDGLGDGDEVTDGTDPTDPDTDNDGLDDGDEITEGTDPTDPDTDDDGLDDGDEVTEGTDPVDDDTDNDGLTDGEEVNDYGTDPLDADTDDDRLEDGQEVNDTNTDPLDKDTDNDGVNDGREVETYGTDPNDRDSDDDGLTDGKEIDSYGSDPLDTDTDDDGLEDGEEVEDYGTDPDAARHRRRRPRRRRRGEHHGHRPPRLRLRRRRPQRLHRGEHHGHGSPRRRQRRRRPQRLRRGEHHQHRSQRRRQRRRRPR
;
A
#
# COMPACT_ATOMS: atom_id res chain seq x y z
N MET A 1 0.92 25.87 37.47
CA MET A 1 0.36 27.11 38.09
C MET A 1 0.10 28.13 36.97
N LYS A 2 -0.52 29.29 37.23
CA LYS A 2 -0.59 30.35 36.20
C LYS A 2 0.79 31.01 36.08
N ARG A 3 1.41 30.95 34.89
CA ARG A 3 2.58 31.80 34.55
C ARG A 3 2.17 33.28 34.71
N PRO A 4 3.05 34.17 35.20
CA PRO A 4 2.84 35.60 35.09
C PRO A 4 2.88 36.02 33.61
N VAL A 5 2.29 37.17 33.28
CA VAL A 5 2.32 37.71 31.91
C VAL A 5 3.64 38.46 31.73
N ARG A 6 4.52 37.98 30.85
CA ARG A 6 5.75 38.71 30.44
C ARG A 6 5.36 40.11 29.96
N SER A 7 5.95 41.15 30.55
CA SER A 7 5.63 42.55 30.27
C SER A 7 6.79 43.24 29.56
N ARG A 8 6.83 43.14 28.23
CA ARG A 8 7.74 43.93 27.40
C ARG A 8 7.38 45.42 27.49
N ILE A 9 8.38 46.27 27.75
CA ILE A 9 8.22 47.73 27.86
C ILE A 9 9.18 48.39 26.87
N THR A 10 8.66 49.32 26.05
CA THR A 10 9.49 50.21 25.25
C THR A 10 9.97 51.36 26.13
N LEU A 11 11.28 51.61 26.16
CA LEU A 11 11.88 52.65 26.99
C LEU A 11 11.42 54.05 26.54
N PRO A 12 11.07 54.97 27.46
CA PRO A 12 10.64 56.33 27.11
C PRO A 12 11.83 57.23 26.76
N ALA A 13 11.76 57.93 25.63
CA ALA A 13 12.80 58.89 25.23
C ALA A 13 12.79 60.16 26.12
N ALA A 14 13.98 60.62 26.53
CA ALA A 14 14.17 61.65 27.54
C ALA A 14 13.58 63.05 27.19
N PRO A 15 12.94 63.77 28.15
CA PRO A 15 12.27 65.04 27.90
C PRO A 15 13.20 66.28 27.97
N SER A 16 13.12 67.16 26.96
CA SER A 16 14.04 68.31 26.87
C SER A 16 13.76 69.44 27.88
N LYS A 17 14.82 69.84 28.61
CA LYS A 17 14.93 70.88 29.67
C LYS A 17 14.13 72.19 29.50
N ARG A 18 13.63 72.72 30.63
CA ARG A 18 13.48 74.17 30.87
C ARG A 18 13.92 74.56 32.28
N ILE A 19 14.67 75.67 32.39
CA ILE A 19 15.31 76.13 33.63
C ILE A 19 14.50 77.27 34.28
N ALA A 20 14.40 77.27 35.62
CA ALA A 20 14.04 78.43 36.44
C ALA A 20 15.00 78.51 37.67
N PRO A 21 15.50 79.71 38.06
CA PRO A 21 16.54 79.85 39.09
C PRO A 21 16.02 80.34 40.46
N ILE A 22 16.96 80.48 41.43
CA ILE A 22 16.84 81.14 42.78
C ILE A 22 16.31 80.17 43.87
N LEU A 23 16.85 80.07 45.11
CA LEU A 23 17.78 80.94 45.89
C LEU A 23 18.83 80.11 46.68
N LEU A 24 20.00 80.70 46.95
CA LEU A 24 21.02 80.14 47.85
C LEU A 24 20.75 80.48 49.33
N LEU A 25 20.72 79.48 50.22
CA LEU A 25 20.91 79.67 51.67
C LEU A 25 21.63 78.47 52.29
N ALA A 26 22.90 78.63 52.66
CA ALA A 26 23.67 77.58 53.30
C ALA A 26 23.37 77.53 54.82
N LEU A 27 23.00 76.34 55.32
CA LEU A 27 22.94 76.05 56.75
C LEU A 27 23.43 74.60 56.97
N THR A 28 24.47 74.43 57.79
CA THR A 28 25.11 73.12 58.00
C THR A 28 24.33 72.29 59.02
N LEU A 29 23.57 71.32 58.50
CA LEU A 29 23.19 70.09 59.20
C LEU A 29 23.55 68.93 58.28
N GLY A 30 24.04 67.82 58.84
CA GLY A 30 24.20 66.60 58.05
C GLY A 30 22.82 66.08 57.68
N GLY A 31 22.52 66.00 56.38
CA GLY A 31 21.45 65.15 55.90
C GLY A 31 21.86 63.70 56.12
N GLU A 32 20.93 62.85 56.53
CA GLU A 32 21.10 61.41 56.39
C GLU A 32 21.01 61.07 54.88
N ASP A 33 21.75 60.07 54.44
CA ASP A 33 21.92 59.73 53.01
C ASP A 33 20.61 59.24 52.36
N ALA A 34 20.57 59.05 51.04
CA ALA A 34 19.50 58.30 50.40
C ALA A 34 19.67 56.81 50.69
N ARG A 35 18.58 56.09 50.98
CA ARG A 35 18.63 54.72 51.48
C ARG A 35 17.46 53.90 50.97
N ALA A 36 17.65 52.59 50.87
CA ALA A 36 16.58 51.62 51.02
C ALA A 36 16.89 50.76 52.25
N GLU A 37 15.89 50.55 53.11
CA GLU A 37 15.97 49.79 54.35
C GLU A 37 17.04 50.30 55.34
N GLY A 38 17.43 51.57 55.21
CA GLY A 38 18.50 52.17 55.99
C GLY A 38 19.94 51.89 55.51
N THR A 39 20.14 51.28 54.33
CA THR A 39 21.46 51.07 53.69
C THR A 39 22.23 52.39 53.47
N THR A 40 23.53 52.32 53.19
CA THR A 40 24.39 53.48 52.87
C THR A 40 24.87 53.53 51.42
N GLU A 41 24.74 52.42 50.68
CA GLU A 41 25.36 52.19 49.37
C GLU A 41 24.90 53.17 48.26
N LEU A 42 23.71 53.78 48.42
CA LEU A 42 23.19 54.78 47.48
C LEU A 42 23.78 56.19 47.64
N GLY A 43 24.46 56.47 48.76
CA GLY A 43 25.00 57.79 49.08
C GLY A 43 23.95 58.91 49.17
N ALA A 44 24.38 60.15 49.36
CA ALA A 44 23.48 61.29 49.59
C ALA A 44 22.90 61.94 48.31
N ARG A 45 23.00 61.27 47.14
CA ARG A 45 22.81 61.91 45.83
C ARG A 45 21.99 61.15 44.79
N GLN A 46 21.70 59.86 44.98
CA GLN A 46 20.80 59.12 44.08
C GLN A 46 19.35 59.45 44.41
N ASN A 47 18.69 60.26 43.58
CA ASN A 47 17.29 60.63 43.75
C ASN A 47 16.41 59.63 42.97
N LEU A 48 15.55 58.90 43.67
CA LEU A 48 14.63 57.95 43.04
C LEU A 48 13.64 58.68 42.10
N GLN A 49 13.58 58.25 40.84
CA GLN A 49 12.62 58.79 39.86
C GLN A 49 11.25 58.10 39.99
N THR A 50 10.16 58.74 39.56
CA THR A 50 8.79 58.16 39.69
C THR A 50 8.55 56.94 38.81
N ASP A 51 9.36 56.75 37.78
CA ASP A 51 9.25 55.64 36.84
C ASP A 51 9.74 54.31 37.46
N THR A 52 10.47 54.37 38.58
CA THR A 52 10.74 53.19 39.40
C THR A 52 9.45 52.67 40.03
N THR A 53 9.03 51.47 39.64
CA THR A 53 8.10 50.65 40.45
C THR A 53 8.94 49.76 41.36
N ALA A 54 8.88 50.01 42.66
CA ALA A 54 9.59 49.21 43.66
C ALA A 54 8.66 48.19 44.31
N TYR A 55 9.23 47.21 44.99
CA TYR A 55 8.51 46.10 45.62
C TYR A 55 9.06 45.84 47.03
N VAL A 56 8.21 45.28 47.90
CA VAL A 56 8.58 44.89 49.26
C VAL A 56 8.07 43.49 49.58
N ASP A 57 8.97 42.61 49.97
CA ASP A 57 8.63 41.30 50.50
C ASP A 57 8.12 41.43 51.95
N ILE A 58 6.90 40.96 52.23
CA ILE A 58 6.34 40.95 53.59
C ILE A 58 6.07 39.50 54.02
N VAL A 59 6.79 39.05 55.05
CA VAL A 59 6.69 37.67 55.56
C VAL A 59 5.66 37.57 56.68
N SER A 60 5.63 38.56 57.58
CA SER A 60 4.74 38.60 58.75
C SER A 60 3.83 39.81 58.70
N ALA A 61 2.82 39.77 57.82
CA ALA A 61 1.78 40.80 57.70
C ALA A 61 0.98 41.08 59.00
N SER A 62 1.18 40.29 60.07
CA SER A 62 0.70 40.60 61.42
C SER A 62 1.54 41.68 62.12
N THR A 63 2.87 41.67 61.97
CA THR A 63 3.83 42.51 62.70
C THR A 63 4.51 43.57 61.83
N GLU A 64 4.85 43.21 60.60
CA GLU A 64 5.64 44.03 59.66
C GLU A 64 4.80 45.14 59.02
N ARG A 65 5.41 46.30 58.79
CA ARG A 65 4.79 47.50 58.20
C ARG A 65 5.75 48.14 57.20
N ILE A 66 5.23 48.71 56.13
CA ILE A 66 6.05 49.48 55.18
C ILE A 66 6.04 50.94 55.64
N GLN A 67 7.21 51.59 55.70
CA GLN A 67 7.36 53.01 56.01
C GLN A 67 8.01 53.75 54.83
N TRP A 68 7.52 54.96 54.54
CA TRP A 68 8.08 55.87 53.55
C TRP A 68 8.72 57.08 54.21
N THR A 69 9.87 57.51 53.71
CA THR A 69 10.48 58.83 53.93
C THR A 69 10.93 59.36 52.57
N GLY A 70 10.71 60.65 52.30
CA GLY A 70 11.08 61.27 51.03
C GLY A 70 10.24 62.50 50.69
N THR A 71 10.32 62.94 49.43
CA THR A 71 9.43 63.91 48.79
C THR A 71 8.17 63.21 48.27
N GLY A 72 7.05 63.94 48.24
CA GLY A 72 5.79 63.42 47.71
C GLY A 72 5.12 62.36 48.58
N THR A 73 4.44 61.42 47.93
CA THR A 73 3.78 60.27 48.56
C THR A 73 4.12 58.96 47.86
N MET A 74 4.15 57.87 48.63
CA MET A 74 4.32 56.51 48.13
C MET A 74 3.00 55.75 48.28
N THR A 75 2.46 55.24 47.18
CA THR A 75 1.27 54.38 47.18
C THR A 75 1.69 52.92 47.26
N VAL A 76 1.08 52.18 48.18
CA VAL A 76 1.32 50.77 48.46
C VAL A 76 0.12 49.95 47.96
N LYS A 77 0.35 48.93 47.14
CA LYS A 77 -0.66 47.92 46.78
C LYS A 77 -0.32 46.56 47.38
N SER A 78 -1.34 45.74 47.63
CA SER A 78 -1.22 44.35 48.10
C SER A 78 -0.74 43.41 46.99
N PRO A 79 -0.36 42.15 47.31
CA PRO A 79 -0.14 41.08 46.33
C PRO A 79 -1.35 40.81 45.41
N SER A 80 -2.53 41.31 45.77
CA SER A 80 -3.79 41.25 45.01
C SER A 80 -4.13 42.55 44.25
N GLY A 81 -3.19 43.49 44.15
CA GLY A 81 -3.33 44.77 43.44
C GLY A 81 -4.22 45.81 44.13
N ALA A 82 -4.74 45.54 45.33
CA ALA A 82 -5.61 46.46 46.06
C ALA A 82 -4.78 47.50 46.83
N THR A 83 -5.15 48.79 46.73
CA THR A 83 -4.46 49.86 47.47
C THR A 83 -4.58 49.66 48.98
N VAL A 84 -3.43 49.59 49.65
CA VAL A 84 -3.27 49.38 51.10
C VAL A 84 -3.19 50.71 51.83
N ALA A 85 -2.38 51.63 51.30
CA ALA A 85 -2.18 52.98 51.83
C ALA A 85 -1.55 53.89 50.77
N THR A 86 -1.71 55.21 50.95
CA THR A 86 -0.83 56.22 50.35
C THR A 86 -0.14 56.94 51.49
N LEU A 87 1.18 56.81 51.57
CA LEU A 87 2.00 57.27 52.67
C LEU A 87 2.66 58.60 52.34
N SER A 88 2.45 59.61 53.19
CA SER A 88 3.29 60.80 53.24
C SER A 88 4.62 60.50 53.93
N SER A 89 5.65 61.33 53.68
CA SER A 89 6.95 61.25 54.34
C SER A 89 6.86 61.04 55.87
N GLY A 90 7.59 60.05 56.38
CA GLY A 90 7.60 59.59 57.77
C GLY A 90 6.49 58.61 58.15
N ALA A 91 5.45 58.41 57.33
CA ALA A 91 4.30 57.56 57.66
C ALA A 91 4.54 56.07 57.35
N SER A 92 3.84 55.20 58.09
CA SER A 92 3.85 53.74 57.89
C SER A 92 2.45 53.20 57.58
N THR A 93 2.37 52.02 56.95
CA THR A 93 1.10 51.31 56.74
C THR A 93 0.39 50.96 58.05
N GLY A 94 -0.93 50.76 57.96
CA GLY A 94 -1.68 50.03 58.99
C GLY A 94 -1.31 48.54 59.03
N SER A 95 -2.10 47.74 59.77
CA SER A 95 -1.89 46.29 59.82
C SER A 95 -2.11 45.65 58.45
N LEU A 96 -1.10 44.95 57.94
CA LEU A 96 -1.12 44.32 56.62
C LEU A 96 -1.94 43.01 56.59
N SER A 97 -2.44 42.57 57.75
CA SER A 97 -3.03 41.24 57.97
C SER A 97 -4.33 40.98 57.21
N ALA A 98 -5.00 42.03 56.69
CA ALA A 98 -6.16 41.89 55.82
C ALA A 98 -5.79 41.61 54.35
N TYR A 99 -4.51 41.75 54.00
CA TYR A 99 -3.97 41.65 52.64
C TYR A 99 -3.04 40.44 52.45
N GLY A 100 -2.46 39.91 53.53
CA GLY A 100 -1.67 38.67 53.52
C GLY A 100 -0.15 38.90 53.52
N ALA A 101 0.63 37.82 53.57
CA ALA A 101 2.06 37.85 53.27
C ALA A 101 2.28 37.80 51.75
N GLY A 102 3.45 38.22 51.26
CA GLY A 102 3.82 38.26 49.84
C GLY A 102 4.43 39.60 49.43
N VAL A 103 4.51 39.82 48.12
CA VAL A 103 5.11 41.02 47.49
C VAL A 103 4.11 42.17 47.46
N TYR A 104 4.51 43.34 47.95
CA TYR A 104 3.74 44.59 47.91
C TYR A 104 4.36 45.56 46.90
N GLU A 105 3.56 46.05 45.95
CA GLU A 105 3.99 47.01 44.92
C GLU A 105 3.98 48.45 45.47
N LEU A 106 5.02 49.22 45.13
CA LEU A 106 5.24 50.62 45.51
C LEU A 106 5.33 51.50 44.27
N THR A 107 4.61 52.62 44.29
CA THR A 107 4.67 53.66 43.26
C THR A 107 4.74 55.05 43.90
N PHE A 108 5.48 55.97 43.29
CA PHE A 108 5.82 57.29 43.85
C PHE A 108 5.08 58.40 43.08
N SER A 109 4.66 59.47 43.77
CA SER A 109 3.93 60.59 43.13
C SER A 109 4.81 61.75 42.64
N ASP A 110 6.05 61.83 43.12
CA ASP A 110 6.97 62.94 42.86
C ASP A 110 8.41 62.40 42.79
N HIS A 111 9.23 62.94 41.89
CA HIS A 111 10.67 62.67 41.88
C HIS A 111 11.28 63.07 43.22
N GLN A 112 12.26 62.30 43.70
CA GLN A 112 13.01 62.71 44.89
C GLN A 112 13.90 63.91 44.54
N VAL A 113 14.18 64.77 45.52
CA VAL A 113 14.81 66.08 45.26
C VAL A 113 16.24 66.08 45.76
N TYR A 114 17.18 66.47 44.89
CA TYR A 114 18.60 66.55 45.20
C TYR A 114 18.88 67.21 46.55
N GLY A 115 19.59 66.49 47.43
CA GLY A 115 19.89 66.91 48.79
C GLY A 115 18.76 66.67 49.81
N THR A 116 17.74 65.89 49.47
CA THR A 116 16.73 65.37 50.42
C THR A 116 16.85 63.86 50.57
N SER A 117 16.77 63.38 51.81
CA SER A 117 16.83 61.95 52.14
C SER A 117 15.52 61.24 51.79
N TRP A 118 15.59 60.11 51.09
CA TRP A 118 14.47 59.17 50.95
C TRP A 118 14.83 57.80 51.55
N ASP A 119 13.83 57.07 52.03
CA ASP A 119 14.00 55.76 52.67
C ASP A 119 12.70 54.92 52.63
N ILE A 120 12.83 53.64 52.30
CA ILE A 120 11.75 52.63 52.29
C ILE A 120 12.12 51.56 53.32
N LYS A 121 11.33 51.41 54.40
CA LYS A 121 11.67 50.47 55.51
C LYS A 121 10.60 49.43 55.77
N VAL A 122 11.02 48.19 56.03
CA VAL A 122 10.19 47.17 56.70
C VAL A 122 10.32 47.33 58.22
N VAL A 123 9.37 48.04 58.82
CA VAL A 123 9.32 48.25 60.27
C VAL A 123 8.82 46.97 60.96
N ASN A 124 9.51 46.57 62.03
CA ASN A 124 9.33 45.29 62.74
C ASN A 124 9.68 44.04 61.90
N GLN A 125 10.59 44.16 60.93
CA GLN A 125 11.13 43.02 60.18
C GLN A 125 11.58 41.89 61.12
N THR A 126 11.18 40.66 60.79
CA THR A 126 11.44 39.47 61.61
C THR A 126 12.68 38.67 61.19
N THR A 127 13.39 39.14 60.16
CA THR A 127 14.55 38.53 59.49
C THR A 127 15.65 39.56 59.26
N SER A 128 16.88 39.14 58.96
CA SER A 128 18.03 40.02 58.71
C SER A 128 18.46 39.98 57.24
N GLY A 129 18.48 41.15 56.59
CA GLY A 129 18.85 41.33 55.17
C GLY A 129 17.75 42.11 54.41
N GLY A 130 17.88 42.23 53.09
CA GLY A 130 17.01 43.03 52.24
C GLY A 130 15.63 42.43 51.94
N ARG A 131 14.63 43.30 51.87
CA ARG A 131 13.23 43.05 51.44
C ARG A 131 12.76 44.02 50.36
N VAL A 132 13.49 45.12 50.10
CA VAL A 132 13.14 46.14 49.09
C VAL A 132 13.92 45.90 47.80
N TRP A 133 13.20 45.80 46.69
CA TRP A 133 13.75 45.47 45.37
C TRP A 133 12.98 46.14 44.22
N SER A 134 13.54 46.12 43.02
CA SER A 134 12.85 46.45 41.76
C SER A 134 13.45 45.65 40.60
N TYR A 135 12.68 45.45 39.52
CA TYR A 135 13.23 44.97 38.24
C TYR A 135 13.92 46.11 37.44
N ALA A 136 13.64 47.37 37.79
CA ALA A 136 14.17 48.55 37.09
C ALA A 136 14.33 49.74 38.06
N TRP A 137 15.56 50.04 38.46
CA TRP A 137 15.87 51.18 39.31
C TRP A 137 16.26 52.39 38.47
N TYR A 138 15.50 53.49 38.57
CA TYR A 138 15.76 54.76 37.88
C TYR A 138 16.18 55.84 38.89
N PHE A 139 17.33 56.47 38.65
CA PHE A 139 17.90 57.50 39.52
C PHE A 139 18.25 58.79 38.77
N ASP A 140 18.15 59.91 39.47
CA ASP A 140 18.58 61.25 39.02
C ASP A 140 19.68 61.75 39.98
N THR A 141 20.82 62.19 39.45
CA THR A 141 21.95 62.74 40.22
C THR A 141 22.05 64.26 40.13
N GLY A 142 21.27 64.87 39.24
CA GLY A 142 21.18 66.30 38.98
C GLY A 142 22.35 66.91 38.20
N ASN A 143 23.50 66.24 38.06
CA ASN A 143 24.63 66.71 37.22
C ASN A 143 25.77 65.68 36.98
N PHE A 144 26.36 65.77 35.79
CA PHE A 144 27.53 65.01 35.32
C PHE A 144 28.84 65.18 36.12
N LEU A 145 28.98 66.22 36.96
CA LEU A 145 30.26 66.63 37.54
C LEU A 145 30.51 66.10 38.96
N ASP A 146 29.50 65.50 39.59
CA ASP A 146 29.61 64.89 40.91
C ASP A 146 30.19 63.47 40.80
N SER A 147 31.51 63.38 40.65
CA SER A 147 32.28 62.15 40.49
C SER A 147 31.92 61.07 41.52
N ARG A 148 31.71 59.84 41.04
CA ARG A 148 31.24 58.67 41.83
C ARG A 148 29.90 58.95 42.53
N SER A 149 28.86 59.20 41.74
CA SER A 149 27.53 59.50 42.31
C SER A 149 26.89 58.26 42.93
N PHE A 150 27.15 57.06 42.41
CA PHE A 150 26.90 55.77 43.06
C PHE A 150 28.23 55.09 43.39
N ASN A 151 28.35 54.60 44.62
CA ASN A 151 29.45 53.74 45.06
C ASN A 151 28.95 52.79 46.14
N GLY A 152 28.79 51.53 45.78
CA GLY A 152 28.29 50.47 46.66
C GLY A 152 27.66 49.32 45.88
N SER A 153 26.94 48.46 46.59
CA SER A 153 26.45 47.17 46.09
C SER A 153 24.97 47.19 45.69
N VAL A 154 24.62 46.53 44.58
CA VAL A 154 23.27 46.03 44.31
C VAL A 154 23.30 44.51 44.16
N TYR A 155 22.18 43.83 44.45
CA TYR A 155 22.12 42.38 44.60
C TYR A 155 20.98 41.79 43.78
N ALA A 156 21.28 41.06 42.71
CA ALA A 156 20.27 40.34 41.95
C ALA A 156 20.00 38.95 42.54
N VAL A 157 18.76 38.48 42.45
CA VAL A 157 18.41 37.06 42.69
C VAL A 157 18.24 36.37 41.35
N VAL A 158 19.03 35.33 41.10
CA VAL A 158 19.08 34.59 39.83
C VAL A 158 18.72 33.11 40.03
N PRO A 159 18.29 32.38 38.98
CA PRO A 159 17.97 30.95 39.06
C PRO A 159 19.19 30.12 39.51
N GLY A 160 19.00 29.22 40.46
CA GLY A 160 20.05 28.35 41.00
C GLY A 160 20.13 26.96 40.35
N GLY A 161 19.82 26.82 39.06
CA GLY A 161 19.81 25.53 38.34
C GLY A 161 18.58 24.65 38.65
N ASN A 162 18.15 24.58 39.90
CA ASN A 162 16.98 23.82 40.36
C ASN A 162 15.75 24.72 40.58
N THR A 163 14.55 24.17 40.36
CA THR A 163 13.25 24.87 40.56
C THR A 163 12.95 25.38 41.97
N THR A 164 13.78 25.04 42.96
CA THR A 164 13.69 25.51 44.35
C THR A 164 14.91 26.31 44.82
N GLU A 165 15.89 26.54 43.94
CA GLU A 165 17.18 27.15 44.30
C GLU A 165 17.35 28.51 43.59
N SER A 166 18.06 29.40 44.28
CA SER A 166 18.29 30.77 43.85
C SER A 166 19.58 31.31 44.47
N ALA A 167 20.46 31.79 43.61
CA ALA A 167 21.72 32.38 44.00
C ALA A 167 21.63 33.91 43.98
N VAL A 168 22.68 34.56 44.47
CA VAL A 168 22.76 36.01 44.60
C VAL A 168 24.03 36.51 43.95
N ILE A 169 23.89 37.41 42.98
CA ILE A 169 25.00 38.11 42.34
C ILE A 169 25.01 39.54 42.87
N GLU A 170 26.12 39.92 43.51
CA GLU A 170 26.43 41.29 43.88
C GLU A 170 27.17 41.97 42.73
N LEU A 171 26.62 43.10 42.29
CA LEU A 171 27.33 44.09 41.49
C LEU A 171 27.85 45.17 42.45
N LEU A 172 29.17 45.23 42.60
CA LEU A 172 29.88 46.29 43.33
C LEU A 172 30.34 47.35 42.33
N ALA A 173 29.69 48.51 42.33
CA ALA A 173 29.99 49.59 41.37
C ALA A 173 30.89 50.66 42.00
N ASP A 174 32.20 50.60 41.74
CA ASP A 174 33.14 51.61 42.25
C ASP A 174 33.14 52.85 41.35
N GLY A 175 32.17 53.75 41.57
CA GLY A 175 32.15 55.07 40.93
C GLY A 175 31.36 55.19 39.63
N LEU A 176 30.20 54.53 39.57
CA LEU A 176 29.18 54.74 38.54
C LEU A 176 28.64 56.18 38.61
N ALA A 177 28.49 56.82 37.45
CA ALA A 177 27.83 58.12 37.30
C ALA A 177 27.01 58.20 36.01
N GLY A 178 25.78 58.72 36.15
CA GLY A 178 24.85 59.11 35.10
C GLY A 178 24.02 60.32 35.56
N ASN A 179 23.51 61.14 34.65
CA ASN A 179 22.62 62.27 34.99
C ASN A 179 21.21 61.78 35.37
N GLU A 180 20.54 61.07 34.45
CA GLU A 180 19.22 60.44 34.62
C GLU A 180 19.32 58.99 34.14
N TRP A 181 19.81 58.09 35.00
CA TRP A 181 20.27 56.75 34.61
C TRP A 181 19.39 55.62 35.18
N ALA A 182 19.50 54.42 34.60
CA ALA A 182 18.79 53.24 35.08
C ALA A 182 19.65 51.98 35.14
N ILE A 183 19.29 51.04 36.03
CA ILE A 183 19.76 49.65 36.04
C ILE A 183 18.56 48.71 35.91
N THR A 184 18.70 47.76 35.00
CA THR A 184 17.79 46.64 34.74
C THR A 184 18.60 45.34 34.63
N ALA A 185 17.97 44.18 34.76
CA ALA A 185 18.67 42.90 34.62
C ALA A 185 17.76 41.75 34.15
N ASN A 186 18.36 40.82 33.40
CA ASN A 186 17.73 39.62 32.86
C ASN A 186 18.75 38.52 32.51
N SER A 187 18.26 37.44 31.91
CA SER A 187 19.02 36.29 31.40
C SER A 187 19.82 36.50 30.11
N SER A 188 19.48 37.52 29.30
CA SER A 188 19.67 37.44 27.83
C SER A 188 19.93 38.78 27.14
N GLY A 189 20.29 39.83 27.89
CA GLY A 189 20.79 41.09 27.35
C GLY A 189 19.73 41.98 26.69
N VAL A 190 20.15 42.63 25.59
CA VAL A 190 19.34 43.59 24.82
C VAL A 190 19.02 43.13 23.41
N ASP A 191 19.99 42.53 22.71
CA ASP A 191 19.92 42.26 21.27
C ASP A 191 20.71 41.00 20.88
N GLY A 192 20.26 39.84 21.39
CA GLY A 192 20.84 38.53 21.11
C GLY A 192 22.05 38.18 21.99
N ALA A 193 22.96 37.38 21.43
CA ALA A 193 24.13 36.84 22.11
C ALA A 193 25.20 37.91 22.44
N ASN A 194 26.31 37.45 23.02
CA ASN A 194 27.57 38.18 23.15
C ASN A 194 27.62 39.36 24.15
N GLY A 195 26.56 39.63 24.91
CA GLY A 195 26.53 40.74 25.86
C GLY A 195 26.75 42.08 25.19
N ARG A 196 26.07 42.27 24.05
CA ARG A 196 26.24 43.38 23.11
C ARG A 196 25.65 44.68 23.66
N SER A 197 26.51 45.65 23.94
CA SER A 197 26.09 47.03 24.27
C SER A 197 25.65 47.76 22.99
N VAL A 198 24.40 48.24 22.97
CA VAL A 198 23.77 48.83 21.78
C VAL A 198 23.45 50.32 21.93
N VAL A 199 23.41 51.02 20.79
CA VAL A 199 22.99 52.42 20.70
C VAL A 199 21.45 52.50 20.76
N VAL A 200 20.87 53.32 21.66
CA VAL A 200 19.39 53.41 21.79
C VAL A 200 18.79 54.26 20.68
N SER A 201 18.62 53.66 19.50
CA SER A 201 18.08 54.31 18.30
C SER A 201 16.57 54.07 18.11
N GLY A 202 15.78 54.31 19.16
CA GLY A 202 14.31 54.33 19.07
C GLY A 202 13.61 53.27 19.91
N ALA A 203 13.19 52.17 19.28
CA ALA A 203 12.26 51.20 19.87
C ALA A 203 12.93 50.01 20.57
N THR A 204 14.19 50.14 20.99
CA THR A 204 14.94 49.13 21.75
C THR A 204 14.14 48.70 23.00
N THR A 205 13.99 47.40 23.23
CA THR A 205 13.23 46.83 24.35
C THR A 205 14.08 45.92 25.21
N VAL A 206 14.02 46.11 26.52
CA VAL A 206 14.63 45.22 27.51
C VAL A 206 13.53 44.41 28.20
N GLU A 207 13.70 43.08 28.34
CA GLU A 207 12.83 42.30 29.21
C GLU A 207 13.28 42.48 30.67
N LEU A 208 12.32 42.75 31.56
CA LEU A 208 12.54 43.00 32.99
C LEU A 208 12.29 41.73 33.78
N GLU A 209 13.35 40.99 34.11
CA GLU A 209 13.25 39.62 34.64
C GLU A 209 13.73 39.48 36.08
N TYR A 210 14.93 39.98 36.41
CA TYR A 210 15.56 39.67 37.69
C TYR A 210 15.36 40.78 38.75
N PRO A 211 14.94 40.43 39.98
CA PRO A 211 14.71 41.41 41.04
C PRO A 211 16.03 41.88 41.65
N ILE A 212 16.32 43.17 41.52
CA ILE A 212 17.51 43.83 42.03
C ILE A 212 17.19 44.42 43.41
N TYR A 213 17.83 43.90 44.45
CA TYR A 213 17.75 44.35 45.84
C TYR A 213 18.90 45.33 46.16
N LEU A 214 18.67 46.20 47.15
CA LEU A 214 19.64 47.20 47.62
C LEU A 214 20.35 46.80 48.93
N ASN A 215 20.14 45.55 49.36
CA ASN A 215 20.79 44.85 50.48
C ASN A 215 20.75 43.34 50.15
N PRO A 216 21.63 42.48 50.72
CA PRO A 216 21.60 41.04 50.46
C PRO A 216 20.21 40.43 50.69
N PRO A 217 19.56 39.83 49.68
CA PRO A 217 18.13 39.49 49.69
C PRO A 217 17.79 38.39 50.69
N THR A 218 16.65 38.51 51.35
CA THR A 218 16.19 37.53 52.38
C THR A 218 15.18 36.51 51.86
N ASN A 219 15.03 36.41 50.54
CA ASN A 219 14.15 35.48 49.87
C ASN A 219 14.88 34.50 48.92
N ALA A 220 16.20 34.68 48.74
CA ALA A 220 17.06 33.75 48.00
C ALA A 220 17.51 32.58 48.90
N THR A 221 17.89 31.44 48.30
CA THR A 221 18.46 30.29 49.02
C THR A 221 19.97 30.41 49.23
N TYR A 222 20.65 31.25 48.44
CA TYR A 222 22.11 31.36 48.37
C TYR A 222 22.75 30.00 48.03
N SER A 223 22.18 29.34 47.02
CA SER A 223 22.64 28.06 46.48
C SER A 223 22.33 27.95 45.00
N TYR A 224 23.17 27.21 44.29
CA TYR A 224 22.94 26.77 42.93
C TYR A 224 23.40 25.30 42.78
N ALA A 225 22.84 24.59 41.80
CA ALA A 225 23.34 23.30 41.36
C ALA A 225 24.43 23.50 40.29
N ALA A 226 25.58 22.86 40.46
CA ALA A 226 26.62 22.87 39.45
C ALA A 226 26.09 22.26 38.14
N PRO A 227 26.30 22.92 36.98
CA PRO A 227 25.94 22.35 35.69
C PRO A 227 26.76 21.09 35.38
N ALA A 228 26.24 20.30 34.45
CA ALA A 228 27.00 19.27 33.75
C ALA A 228 26.35 19.05 32.37
N VAL A 229 27.17 19.02 31.32
CA VAL A 229 26.76 18.84 29.91
C VAL A 229 27.26 17.49 29.40
N SER A 230 26.46 16.80 28.59
CA SER A 230 26.82 15.50 28.02
C SER A 230 26.04 15.21 26.74
N GLY A 231 26.56 14.31 25.89
CA GLY A 231 25.88 13.92 24.64
C GLY A 231 25.59 15.11 23.74
N ALA A 232 26.60 15.99 23.55
CA ALA A 232 26.49 17.12 22.64
C ALA A 232 26.85 16.69 21.21
N GLY A 233 26.06 17.11 20.23
CA GLY A 233 26.23 16.76 18.82
C GLY A 233 25.37 17.63 17.90
N PHE A 234 25.51 17.41 16.60
CA PHE A 234 24.63 17.94 15.57
C PHE A 234 24.05 16.76 14.78
N TYR A 235 22.78 16.84 14.40
CA TYR A 235 22.00 15.76 13.83
C TYR A 235 21.06 16.29 12.73
N ALA A 236 21.27 15.86 11.50
CA ALA A 236 20.28 15.97 10.42
C ALA A 236 19.63 14.59 10.19
N GLY A 237 18.33 14.57 9.87
CA GLY A 237 17.57 13.33 9.64
C GLY A 237 17.27 12.54 10.93
N ALA A 238 17.17 11.21 10.78
CA ALA A 238 16.91 10.27 11.88
C ALA A 238 18.19 9.61 12.44
N GLU A 239 19.29 9.71 11.70
CA GLU A 239 20.59 9.09 11.97
C GLU A 239 21.62 10.10 12.53
N VAL A 240 22.87 9.67 12.73
CA VAL A 240 23.96 10.56 13.19
C VAL A 240 24.63 11.30 12.03
N CYS A 241 23.83 11.92 11.15
CA CYS A 241 24.36 12.77 10.09
C CYS A 241 24.79 14.13 10.66
N ASN A 242 26.02 14.55 10.38
CA ASN A 242 26.55 15.83 10.85
C ASN A 242 26.76 16.86 9.73
N LEU A 243 26.13 16.67 8.57
CA LEU A 243 26.12 17.59 7.44
C LEU A 243 24.95 18.58 7.54
N VAL A 244 25.15 19.80 7.03
CA VAL A 244 24.08 20.79 6.79
C VAL A 244 24.39 21.60 5.54
N SER A 245 23.33 22.00 4.83
CA SER A 245 23.43 22.74 3.57
C SER A 245 22.65 24.06 3.65
N PRO A 246 23.33 25.23 3.67
CA PRO A 246 22.68 26.52 3.91
C PRO A 246 21.59 26.84 2.86
N GLY A 247 20.33 26.82 3.31
CA GLY A 247 19.16 27.10 2.47
C GLY A 247 18.56 25.90 1.73
N THR A 248 19.22 24.72 1.74
CA THR A 248 18.66 23.45 1.22
C THR A 248 18.17 22.56 2.38
N SER A 249 19.00 22.33 3.40
CA SER A 249 18.66 21.46 4.55
C SER A 249 18.84 22.16 5.91
N THR A 250 18.23 21.59 6.96
CA THR A 250 18.43 22.01 8.36
C THR A 250 18.69 20.79 9.24
N GLY A 251 19.29 21.00 10.42
CA GLY A 251 19.49 19.96 11.42
C GLY A 251 19.46 20.52 12.84
N GLU A 252 19.43 19.66 13.86
CA GLU A 252 19.38 20.08 15.26
C GLU A 252 20.72 19.86 15.99
N PHE A 253 21.18 20.88 16.70
CA PHE A 253 22.14 20.69 17.79
C PHE A 253 21.43 20.09 19.01
N GLU A 254 21.83 18.91 19.49
CA GLU A 254 21.37 18.34 20.77
C GLU A 254 22.47 18.46 21.84
N PHE A 255 22.07 18.68 23.09
CA PHE A 255 22.86 18.29 24.28
C PHE A 255 21.97 17.93 25.48
N ASN A 256 22.52 17.18 26.44
CA ASN A 256 21.87 16.85 27.70
C ASN A 256 22.44 17.68 28.86
N SER A 257 21.56 18.35 29.62
CA SER A 257 21.91 19.16 30.80
C SER A 257 21.36 18.56 32.11
N THR A 258 22.09 18.75 33.21
CA THR A 258 21.63 18.38 34.57
C THR A 258 20.84 19.49 35.29
N ILE A 259 20.75 20.69 34.73
CA ILE A 259 20.12 21.88 35.35
C ILE A 259 19.19 22.64 34.39
N THR A 260 18.41 23.58 34.92
CA THR A 260 17.78 24.65 34.13
C THR A 260 18.65 25.91 34.18
N GLY A 261 19.07 26.41 33.03
CA GLY A 261 19.99 27.55 32.88
C GLY A 261 19.96 28.12 31.47
N THR A 262 20.99 28.87 31.07
CA THR A 262 21.19 29.21 29.65
C THR A 262 21.99 28.10 28.98
N GLY A 263 21.58 27.71 27.77
CA GLY A 263 22.37 26.89 26.86
C GLY A 263 23.02 27.78 25.81
N HIS A 264 24.23 27.41 25.41
CA HIS A 264 25.03 28.07 24.39
C HIS A 264 25.54 26.99 23.44
N ILE A 265 25.20 27.06 22.15
CA ILE A 265 25.96 26.36 21.10
C ILE A 265 26.98 27.35 20.57
N ILE A 266 28.25 26.92 20.49
CA ILE A 266 29.35 27.74 19.98
C ILE A 266 30.15 26.92 18.97
N CYS A 267 30.42 27.45 17.78
CA CYS A 267 31.26 26.79 16.77
C CYS A 267 32.37 27.73 16.29
N ASP A 268 33.60 27.23 16.25
CA ASP A 268 34.81 27.95 15.79
C ASP A 268 34.76 28.13 14.27
N LEU A 269 34.07 29.18 13.80
CA LEU A 269 33.89 29.46 12.37
C LEU A 269 35.15 30.08 11.74
N ASN A 270 36.05 30.64 12.56
CA ASN A 270 37.23 31.35 12.11
C ASN A 270 38.50 30.47 12.08
N GLY A 271 38.50 29.37 12.83
CA GLY A 271 39.54 28.32 12.85
C GLY A 271 40.75 28.63 13.74
N ASP A 272 40.59 29.42 14.81
CA ASP A 272 41.69 29.76 15.75
C ASP A 272 41.73 28.90 17.02
N GLY A 273 40.72 28.05 17.23
CA GLY A 273 40.57 27.15 18.37
C GLY A 273 40.13 27.84 19.66
N GLN A 274 39.56 29.05 19.60
CA GLN A 274 38.75 29.64 20.66
C GLN A 274 37.25 29.34 20.44
N TYR A 275 36.42 29.78 21.39
CA TYR A 275 34.96 29.75 21.34
C TYR A 275 34.48 31.10 21.90
N ASP A 276 34.55 32.16 21.10
CA ASP A 276 34.39 33.54 21.58
C ASP A 276 32.93 33.97 21.70
N ILE A 277 32.35 33.63 22.86
CA ILE A 277 31.05 34.10 23.35
C ILE A 277 30.90 35.63 23.49
N THR A 278 31.85 36.44 23.02
CA THR A 278 31.78 37.92 23.03
C THR A 278 32.03 38.55 21.65
N SER A 279 32.25 37.77 20.59
CA SER A 279 32.48 38.26 19.22
C SER A 279 31.50 37.64 18.22
N ASP A 280 31.42 38.23 17.03
CA ASP A 280 30.67 37.66 15.92
C ASP A 280 31.59 36.85 14.97
N ASP A 281 32.82 36.54 15.40
CA ASP A 281 33.79 35.74 14.62
C ASP A 281 33.49 34.22 14.70
N ASP A 282 32.69 33.80 15.68
CA ASP A 282 32.21 32.43 15.90
C ASP A 282 30.67 32.38 15.95
N LEU A 283 30.06 31.24 15.58
CA LEU A 283 28.62 31.01 15.78
C LEU A 283 28.32 30.98 17.28
N HIS A 284 27.28 31.68 17.76
CA HIS A 284 26.84 31.62 19.16
C HIS A 284 25.31 31.70 19.29
N ILE A 285 24.68 30.52 19.46
CA ILE A 285 23.23 30.39 19.62
C ILE A 285 22.89 30.31 21.12
N LEU A 286 22.03 31.22 21.61
CA LEU A 286 21.48 31.20 22.98
C LEU A 286 20.12 30.48 23.04
N LEU A 287 19.91 29.66 24.06
CA LEU A 287 18.66 28.93 24.28
C LEU A 287 18.32 28.67 25.77
N ASP A 288 17.04 28.41 26.08
CA ASP A 288 16.58 27.99 27.42
C ASP A 288 17.01 26.52 27.69
N ALA A 289 18.12 26.28 28.42
CA ALA A 289 18.55 24.91 28.76
C ALA A 289 17.65 24.28 29.83
N ALA A 290 17.25 23.02 29.62
CA ALA A 290 16.38 22.26 30.52
C ALA A 290 17.07 21.01 31.11
N VAL A 291 16.50 20.44 32.17
CA VAL A 291 17.03 19.19 32.75
C VAL A 291 16.65 18.01 31.84
N GLY A 292 17.65 17.35 31.26
CA GLY A 292 17.52 16.34 30.20
C GLY A 292 18.01 16.89 28.85
N THR A 293 17.55 16.26 27.77
CA THR A 293 17.76 16.71 26.38
C THR A 293 17.25 18.14 26.17
N THR A 294 18.05 18.94 25.48
CA THR A 294 17.70 20.24 24.91
C THR A 294 18.20 20.26 23.47
N THR A 295 17.37 20.68 22.52
CA THR A 295 17.75 20.80 21.10
C THR A 295 17.50 22.21 20.55
N VAL A 296 18.19 22.56 19.45
CA VAL A 296 17.94 23.77 18.65
C VAL A 296 18.27 23.53 17.18
N GLU A 297 17.30 23.84 16.32
CA GLU A 297 17.44 23.80 14.85
C GLU A 297 18.43 24.86 14.35
N TRP A 298 19.22 24.50 13.33
CA TRP A 298 20.17 25.37 12.63
C TRP A 298 20.08 25.15 11.12
N ASP A 299 20.14 26.26 10.38
CA ASP A 299 19.94 26.38 8.93
C ASP A 299 21.25 26.67 8.16
N GLY A 300 22.39 26.44 8.81
CA GLY A 300 23.70 26.73 8.24
C GLY A 300 24.10 28.22 8.23
N THR A 301 23.36 29.12 8.91
CA THR A 301 23.65 30.56 8.93
C THR A 301 24.41 31.06 10.17
N ASP A 302 25.14 32.16 10.03
CA ASP A 302 25.92 32.82 11.09
C ASP A 302 25.08 33.73 12.01
N ASN A 303 25.72 34.36 13.00
CA ASN A 303 25.08 35.30 13.93
C ASN A 303 24.43 36.52 13.25
N THR A 304 24.71 36.77 11.97
CA THR A 304 24.16 37.87 11.16
C THR A 304 23.02 37.42 10.23
N GLY A 305 22.80 36.11 10.10
CA GLY A 305 21.89 35.50 9.13
C GLY A 305 22.49 35.45 7.72
N ALA A 306 23.80 35.22 7.62
CA ALA A 306 24.50 34.95 6.36
C ALA A 306 24.99 33.49 6.33
N ASP A 307 25.00 32.90 5.14
CA ASP A 307 25.36 31.50 4.91
C ASP A 307 26.82 31.22 5.38
N VAL A 308 27.02 30.21 6.23
CA VAL A 308 28.36 29.76 6.62
C VAL A 308 29.03 29.08 5.43
N ALA A 309 30.32 29.32 5.23
CA ALA A 309 31.06 28.74 4.10
C ALA A 309 31.24 27.23 4.27
N SER A 310 31.31 26.51 3.15
CA SER A 310 31.58 25.06 3.15
C SER A 310 32.88 24.69 3.88
N GLY A 311 32.81 23.70 4.77
CA GLY A 311 33.92 23.31 5.64
C GLY A 311 33.48 22.50 6.88
N THR A 312 34.45 21.94 7.60
CA THR A 312 34.22 21.26 8.89
C THR A 312 34.56 22.19 10.05
N TYR A 313 33.63 22.35 11.00
CA TYR A 313 33.76 23.25 12.13
C TYR A 313 33.68 22.49 13.46
N ASP A 314 34.58 22.83 14.38
CA ASP A 314 34.59 22.30 15.75
C ASP A 314 33.59 23.09 16.60
N CYS A 315 32.63 22.38 17.21
CA CYS A 315 31.53 22.93 18.00
C CYS A 315 31.53 22.41 19.45
N VAL A 316 30.95 23.20 20.35
CA VAL A 316 30.76 22.89 21.77
C VAL A 316 29.38 23.35 22.25
N ALA A 317 28.80 22.59 23.18
CA ALA A 317 27.65 23.00 23.95
C ALA A 317 28.10 23.39 25.37
N MET A 318 27.78 24.60 25.80
CA MET A 318 28.01 25.08 27.17
C MET A 318 26.67 25.32 27.86
N VAL A 319 26.59 25.04 29.16
CA VAL A 319 25.44 25.40 30.00
C VAL A 319 25.91 26.20 31.21
N THR A 320 25.33 27.38 31.37
CA THR A 320 25.63 28.31 32.47
C THR A 320 24.52 28.31 33.51
N VAL A 321 24.88 28.51 34.78
CA VAL A 321 23.92 28.64 35.88
C VAL A 321 23.88 30.06 36.44
N GLY A 322 22.66 30.59 36.60
CA GLY A 322 22.44 31.95 37.10
C GLY A 322 23.09 33.03 36.24
N GLU A 323 23.11 32.84 34.91
CA GLU A 323 23.55 33.89 33.98
C GLU A 323 22.73 35.17 34.17
N PHE A 324 23.44 36.28 34.10
CA PHE A 324 23.00 37.57 34.58
C PHE A 324 23.56 38.68 33.69
N HIS A 325 22.71 39.24 32.84
CA HIS A 325 22.98 40.46 32.11
C HIS A 325 22.58 41.68 32.96
N TYR A 326 23.58 42.49 33.28
CA TYR A 326 23.42 43.84 33.79
C TYR A 326 23.24 44.82 32.65
N LEU A 327 22.12 45.54 32.66
CA LEU A 327 21.75 46.48 31.62
C LEU A 327 21.68 47.89 32.20
N GLY A 328 22.74 48.67 31.93
CA GLY A 328 22.91 50.04 32.39
C GLY A 328 22.57 51.08 31.31
N LEU A 329 21.65 52.00 31.61
CA LEU A 329 21.17 53.04 30.68
C LEU A 329 21.65 54.44 31.10
N ASP A 330 22.17 55.22 30.15
CA ASP A 330 22.64 56.61 30.29
C ASP A 330 23.72 56.82 31.38
N ILE A 331 24.67 55.88 31.45
CA ILE A 331 25.79 55.90 32.41
C ILE A 331 27.03 56.49 31.75
N GLU A 332 27.33 57.77 32.03
CA GLU A 332 28.46 58.43 31.36
C GLU A 332 29.83 58.00 31.90
N THR A 333 29.94 57.36 33.07
CA THR A 333 31.24 56.90 33.63
C THR A 333 31.08 55.75 34.62
N CYS A 334 32.05 54.83 34.61
CA CYS A 334 32.33 53.94 35.74
C CYS A 334 33.84 53.94 36.01
N TYR A 335 34.28 54.57 37.11
CA TYR A 335 35.71 54.68 37.46
C TYR A 335 35.90 54.81 38.99
N GLU A 336 36.65 53.93 39.66
CA GLU A 336 37.62 52.94 39.15
C GLU A 336 37.03 51.69 38.48
N GLY A 337 35.72 51.44 38.57
CA GLY A 337 35.01 50.43 37.75
C GLY A 337 34.07 49.54 38.54
N MET A 338 33.23 48.77 37.85
CA MET A 338 32.33 47.80 38.49
C MET A 338 32.86 46.36 38.41
N ARG A 339 32.38 45.53 39.34
CA ARG A 339 32.81 44.14 39.57
C ARG A 339 31.65 43.25 40.00
N PHE A 340 31.73 41.97 39.67
CA PHE A 340 30.71 40.97 39.98
C PHE A 340 31.19 39.91 40.97
N PHE A 341 30.32 39.56 41.92
CA PHE A 341 30.59 38.58 42.96
C PHE A 341 29.39 37.67 43.20
N GLU A 342 29.61 36.36 43.30
CA GLU A 342 28.69 35.45 43.99
C GLU A 342 28.64 35.88 45.47
N VAL A 343 27.45 35.92 46.07
CA VAL A 343 27.27 36.02 47.52
C VAL A 343 26.78 34.69 48.06
N ASP A 344 27.47 34.13 49.05
CA ASP A 344 27.09 32.86 49.69
C ASP A 344 26.13 33.06 50.89
N GLY A 345 25.58 31.97 51.43
CA GLY A 345 24.68 31.99 52.59
C GLY A 345 25.30 32.45 53.91
N SER A 346 26.62 32.72 53.94
CA SER A 346 27.34 33.36 55.05
C SER A 346 27.64 34.86 54.80
N LEU A 347 27.28 35.37 53.62
CA LEU A 347 27.64 36.66 53.05
C LEU A 347 29.15 36.82 52.74
N SER A 348 29.84 35.71 52.48
CA SER A 348 31.13 35.70 51.78
C SER A 348 30.94 36.06 50.31
N ARG A 349 32.02 36.50 49.64
CA ARG A 349 32.02 36.87 48.22
C ARG A 349 33.09 36.13 47.42
N THR A 350 32.68 35.54 46.30
CA THR A 350 33.56 34.91 45.29
C THR A 350 33.57 35.79 44.05
N GLY A 351 34.73 36.18 43.53
CA GLY A 351 34.81 37.04 42.33
C GLY A 351 34.48 36.28 41.06
N LEU A 352 33.51 36.79 40.29
CA LEU A 352 33.07 36.19 39.04
C LEU A 352 33.80 36.77 37.81
N THR A 353 33.74 36.03 36.71
CA THR A 353 34.24 36.47 35.39
C THR A 353 33.17 37.29 34.68
N MET A 354 33.59 38.42 34.14
CA MET A 354 32.72 39.41 33.52
C MET A 354 32.96 39.44 32.02
N PHE A 355 31.90 39.61 31.25
CA PHE A 355 31.92 39.61 29.79
C PHE A 355 31.13 40.81 29.24
N TRP A 356 31.56 41.35 28.11
CA TRP A 356 30.84 42.39 27.35
C TRP A 356 31.42 42.56 25.94
N ASN A 357 30.61 43.10 25.03
CA ASN A 357 31.06 43.63 23.75
C ASN A 357 30.49 45.05 23.54
N ASP A 358 31.38 46.03 23.40
CA ASP A 358 31.06 47.45 23.20
C ASP A 358 31.29 47.96 21.78
N ALA A 359 31.59 47.11 20.79
CA ALA A 359 32.03 47.53 19.45
C ALA A 359 31.12 48.61 18.80
N GLU A 360 29.80 48.47 18.92
CA GLU A 360 28.84 49.45 18.38
C GLU A 360 28.90 50.82 19.07
N VAL A 361 29.16 50.84 20.38
CA VAL A 361 29.16 52.06 21.22
C VAL A 361 30.55 52.66 21.43
N GLN A 362 31.61 51.86 21.26
CA GLN A 362 33.02 52.18 21.54
C GLN A 362 33.51 53.41 20.76
N SER A 363 32.95 53.66 19.58
CA SER A 363 33.19 54.86 18.77
C SER A 363 32.93 56.19 19.49
N THR A 364 32.27 56.16 20.65
CA THR A 364 31.96 57.31 21.52
C THR A 364 32.64 57.28 22.90
N ASP A 365 33.57 56.36 23.17
CA ASP A 365 34.30 56.28 24.45
C ASP A 365 35.26 57.47 24.69
N VAL A 366 35.55 57.73 25.96
CA VAL A 366 36.38 58.85 26.41
C VAL A 366 37.40 58.38 27.46
N LEU A 367 38.67 58.74 27.20
CA LEU A 367 39.84 58.48 28.06
C LEU A 367 39.53 58.64 29.55
N MET A 368 39.62 57.52 30.28
CA MET A 368 39.48 57.42 31.72
C MET A 368 40.53 58.25 32.48
N ALA A 369 40.35 58.40 33.79
CA ALA A 369 41.30 59.12 34.64
C ALA A 369 42.69 58.43 34.75
N SER A 370 42.86 57.19 34.29
CA SER A 370 44.16 56.53 34.12
C SER A 370 44.96 57.08 32.92
N GLY A 371 44.26 57.57 31.88
CA GLY A 371 44.84 57.92 30.58
C GLY A 371 44.58 56.88 29.47
N ASP A 372 43.80 55.85 29.74
CA ASP A 372 43.44 54.76 28.80
C ASP A 372 41.96 54.85 28.40
N TYR A 373 41.57 54.19 27.30
CA TYR A 373 40.16 53.93 26.96
C TYR A 373 39.65 52.70 27.72
N GLY A 374 38.33 52.56 27.87
CA GLY A 374 37.73 51.31 28.37
C GLY A 374 37.90 50.20 27.33
N LEU A 375 38.04 48.94 27.77
CA LEU A 375 38.10 47.81 26.84
C LEU A 375 36.83 47.76 25.97
N GLU A 376 37.01 47.37 24.72
CA GLU A 376 35.96 47.22 23.71
C GLU A 376 35.20 45.90 23.95
N ASN A 377 35.90 44.78 23.91
CA ASN A 377 35.42 43.48 24.37
C ASN A 377 36.30 42.93 25.50
N THR A 378 35.89 41.81 26.09
CA THR A 378 36.75 40.99 26.97
C THR A 378 37.42 39.84 26.25
N GLY A 379 36.85 39.39 25.12
CA GLY A 379 37.18 38.12 24.47
C GLY A 379 36.68 36.91 25.25
N ALA A 380 36.79 35.74 24.63
CA ALA A 380 36.31 34.43 25.10
C ALA A 380 36.63 34.09 26.59
N SER A 381 37.76 34.56 27.12
CA SER A 381 38.19 34.29 28.50
C SER A 381 37.55 35.19 29.57
N GLY A 382 36.89 36.29 29.16
CA GLY A 382 36.32 37.28 30.08
C GLY A 382 37.35 38.03 30.95
N LEU A 383 36.86 38.87 31.86
CA LEU A 383 37.67 39.59 32.85
C LEU A 383 37.25 39.23 34.28
N SER A 384 38.13 38.57 35.04
CA SER A 384 37.86 38.19 36.43
C SER A 384 37.81 39.40 37.39
N SER A 385 36.80 39.44 38.26
CA SER A 385 36.62 40.48 39.29
C SER A 385 37.69 40.48 40.41
N GLY A 386 38.54 39.45 40.46
CA GLY A 386 39.58 39.28 41.49
C GLY A 386 39.02 39.02 42.89
N SER A 387 39.77 39.31 43.95
CA SER A 387 39.26 39.16 45.32
C SER A 387 38.38 40.34 45.71
N TYR A 388 37.32 40.08 46.48
CA TYR A 388 36.44 41.13 47.02
C TYR A 388 37.18 42.18 47.86
N THR A 389 38.30 41.80 48.50
CA THR A 389 39.14 42.74 49.27
C THR A 389 40.15 43.52 48.43
N ASP A 390 40.31 43.18 47.14
CA ASP A 390 41.18 43.94 46.24
C ASP A 390 40.48 45.23 45.79
N SER A 391 41.26 46.26 45.48
CA SER A 391 40.73 47.48 44.84
C SER A 391 40.31 47.19 43.39
N ALA A 392 39.35 47.97 42.88
CA ALA A 392 39.07 48.01 41.45
C ALA A 392 40.29 48.59 40.69
N SER A 393 40.64 47.96 39.58
CA SER A 393 41.72 48.36 38.67
C SER A 393 41.17 48.31 37.24
N PRO A 394 41.01 49.48 36.58
CA PRO A 394 40.49 49.57 35.22
C PRO A 394 41.19 48.61 34.26
N ASN A 395 40.41 47.92 33.43
CA ASN A 395 40.87 46.99 32.40
C ASN A 395 41.72 45.81 32.93
N VAL A 396 41.70 45.53 34.25
CA VAL A 396 42.49 44.45 34.89
C VAL A 396 41.64 43.54 35.78
N ASN A 397 40.74 44.10 36.59
CA ASN A 397 39.76 43.34 37.38
C ASN A 397 38.42 44.05 37.55
N ALA A 398 38.15 45.11 36.76
CA ALA A 398 36.94 45.92 36.85
C ALA A 398 36.57 46.45 35.46
N ARG A 399 35.27 46.43 35.12
CA ARG A 399 34.76 47.10 33.91
C ARG A 399 34.69 48.60 34.15
N SER A 400 35.35 49.36 33.28
CA SER A 400 35.57 50.80 33.48
C SER A 400 35.51 51.56 32.15
N TRP A 401 34.94 52.77 32.16
CA TRP A 401 34.86 53.65 30.99
C TRP A 401 34.55 55.09 31.41
N GLY A 402 34.82 56.06 30.52
CA GLY A 402 34.45 57.46 30.70
C GLY A 402 35.23 58.23 31.76
N ASN A 403 34.95 59.53 31.88
CA ASN A 403 35.71 60.46 32.74
C ASN A 403 34.89 61.68 33.20
N PHE A 404 33.68 61.44 33.69
CA PHE A 404 32.74 62.42 34.25
C PHE A 404 32.42 63.59 33.29
N THR A 405 32.12 63.25 32.03
CA THR A 405 31.70 64.19 30.97
C THR A 405 30.44 63.70 30.26
N SER A 406 29.61 64.63 29.76
CA SER A 406 28.37 64.32 29.02
C SER A 406 28.64 63.87 27.56
N SER A 407 29.61 62.98 27.39
CA SER A 407 30.07 62.39 26.13
C SER A 407 30.94 61.19 26.51
N SER A 408 30.42 59.98 26.26
CA SER A 408 30.97 58.70 26.74
C SER A 408 30.16 57.55 26.15
N LYS A 409 30.71 56.33 26.07
CA LYS A 409 30.04 55.19 25.42
C LYS A 409 28.75 54.69 26.08
N GLY A 410 28.43 55.11 27.30
CA GLY A 410 27.13 54.83 27.93
C GLY A 410 26.07 55.93 27.78
N ASN A 411 26.40 57.11 27.23
CA ASN A 411 25.44 58.21 27.06
C ASN A 411 24.40 57.85 26.00
N ASN A 412 23.14 57.70 26.41
CA ASN A 412 21.99 57.29 25.58
C ASN A 412 22.19 55.93 24.88
N ASN A 413 23.04 55.08 25.48
CA ASN A 413 23.29 53.70 25.05
C ASN A 413 22.88 52.74 26.17
N LEU A 414 22.61 51.50 25.83
CA LEU A 414 22.48 50.41 26.80
C LEU A 414 23.82 49.69 26.87
N LEU A 415 24.47 49.73 28.04
CA LEU A 415 25.69 48.99 28.29
C LEU A 415 25.31 47.65 28.93
N ASP A 416 25.61 46.57 28.22
CA ASP A 416 25.37 45.20 28.65
C ASP A 416 26.66 44.61 29.22
N THR A 417 26.63 44.16 30.48
CA THR A 417 27.72 43.37 31.10
C THR A 417 27.11 42.10 31.64
N TYR A 418 27.68 40.95 31.33
CA TYR A 418 27.15 39.70 31.87
C TYR A 418 28.20 38.86 32.59
N THR A 419 27.68 37.91 33.34
CA THR A 419 28.39 36.97 34.19
C THR A 419 27.44 35.80 34.47
N TYR A 420 28.00 34.62 34.70
CA TYR A 420 27.31 33.47 35.27
C TYR A 420 28.03 33.05 36.57
N LEU A 421 27.43 32.13 37.33
CA LEU A 421 27.99 31.65 38.60
C LEU A 421 28.96 30.49 38.39
N ASP A 422 28.58 29.59 37.50
CA ASP A 422 29.26 28.33 37.18
C ASP A 422 28.84 27.90 35.77
N SER A 423 29.66 27.07 35.12
CA SER A 423 29.48 26.65 33.73
C SER A 423 30.13 25.29 33.50
N ASP A 424 29.47 24.41 32.75
CA ASP A 424 30.09 23.20 32.21
C ASP A 424 29.99 23.20 30.68
N ILE A 425 30.95 22.55 30.03
CA ILE A 425 31.15 22.57 28.58
C ILE A 425 31.37 21.15 28.07
N SER A 426 30.78 20.82 26.92
CA SER A 426 30.87 19.51 26.32
C SER A 426 32.29 19.15 25.86
N SER A 427 32.49 17.89 25.50
CA SER A 427 33.50 17.56 24.49
C SER A 427 33.19 18.29 23.18
N VAL A 428 34.24 18.60 22.42
CA VAL A 428 34.09 19.06 21.03
C VAL A 428 33.36 17.98 20.21
N PHE A 429 32.42 18.41 19.39
CA PHE A 429 31.80 17.65 18.31
C PHE A 429 31.97 18.43 17.01
N GLN A 430 31.74 17.82 15.84
CA GLN A 430 31.98 18.47 14.55
C GLN A 430 30.69 18.58 13.75
N VAL A 431 30.53 19.71 13.04
CA VAL A 431 29.52 19.88 12.00
C VAL A 431 30.22 20.13 10.66
N VAL A 432 29.65 19.64 9.58
CA VAL A 432 30.12 19.84 8.21
C VAL A 432 29.10 20.70 7.48
N VAL A 433 29.54 21.82 6.94
CA VAL A 433 28.74 22.64 6.04
C VAL A 433 29.14 22.31 4.60
N VAL A 434 28.16 21.99 3.76
CA VAL A 434 28.35 21.72 2.32
C VAL A 434 27.70 22.82 1.46
N GLU A 435 28.02 22.86 0.17
CA GLU A 435 27.31 23.73 -0.79
C GLU A 435 25.98 23.04 -1.18
N GLY A 436 24.90 23.80 -1.37
CA GLY A 436 23.54 23.22 -1.49
C GLY A 436 23.04 22.79 -2.85
N ASP A 437 23.92 22.86 -3.86
CA ASP A 437 23.75 22.26 -5.19
C ASP A 437 24.92 21.26 -5.43
N LEU A 438 25.30 20.47 -4.42
CA LEU A 438 26.41 19.52 -4.49
C LEU A 438 25.87 18.08 -4.64
N ASP A 439 26.13 17.52 -5.82
CA ASP A 439 26.18 16.10 -6.13
C ASP A 439 27.62 15.82 -6.62
N THR A 440 28.20 14.66 -6.28
CA THR A 440 29.65 14.44 -6.39
C THR A 440 30.08 13.44 -7.47
N ASP A 441 29.25 12.45 -7.80
CA ASP A 441 29.44 11.46 -8.86
C ASP A 441 28.60 11.76 -10.11
N GLY A 442 27.32 12.14 -9.95
CA GLY A 442 26.51 12.70 -11.04
C GLY A 442 25.14 12.09 -11.28
N ASP A 443 24.57 11.36 -10.32
CA ASP A 443 23.29 10.62 -10.44
C ASP A 443 22.08 11.57 -10.48
N GLY A 444 21.96 12.47 -9.52
CA GLY A 444 20.81 13.36 -9.30
C GLY A 444 20.44 13.55 -7.83
N LEU A 445 20.82 12.62 -6.94
CA LEU A 445 20.72 12.77 -5.50
C LEU A 445 21.79 13.78 -5.01
N LEU A 446 21.69 14.28 -3.78
CA LEU A 446 22.62 15.28 -3.25
C LEU A 446 23.48 14.67 -2.13
N ASP A 447 24.75 15.06 -2.04
CA ASP A 447 25.73 14.67 -1.00
C ASP A 447 25.13 14.64 0.42
N VAL A 448 24.21 15.56 0.69
CA VAL A 448 23.55 15.77 1.99
C VAL A 448 22.30 14.91 2.21
N ASP A 449 21.61 14.51 1.15
CA ASP A 449 20.41 13.68 1.21
C ASP A 449 20.81 12.21 1.21
N GLU A 450 21.76 11.81 0.36
CA GLU A 450 22.53 10.56 0.48
C GLU A 450 23.05 10.34 1.91
N SER A 451 23.84 11.28 2.45
CA SER A 451 24.49 11.12 3.76
C SER A 451 23.55 11.17 4.96
N CYS A 452 22.37 11.81 4.84
CA CYS A 452 21.52 12.13 6.00
C CYS A 452 20.10 11.56 5.96
N GLN A 453 19.60 11.14 4.80
CA GLN A 453 18.25 10.62 4.62
C GLN A 453 18.30 9.13 4.24
N GLU A 454 18.98 8.79 3.15
CA GLU A 454 18.91 7.43 2.57
C GLU A 454 20.04 6.50 3.09
N GLY A 455 21.31 6.94 3.02
CA GLY A 455 22.46 6.25 3.63
C GLY A 455 23.54 5.73 2.67
N THR A 456 23.51 6.18 1.42
CA THR A 456 24.39 5.82 0.29
C THR A 456 25.82 6.41 0.40
N ASP A 457 26.72 6.18 -0.57
CA ASP A 457 28.08 6.75 -0.63
C ASP A 457 28.21 7.84 -1.73
N PRO A 458 28.33 9.14 -1.38
CA PRO A 458 28.51 10.32 -2.28
C PRO A 458 29.78 10.35 -3.16
N ASN A 459 30.15 9.21 -3.71
CA ASN A 459 31.30 8.96 -4.57
C ASN A 459 31.05 7.77 -5.53
N ASN A 460 29.84 7.19 -5.50
CA ASN A 460 29.46 5.91 -6.07
C ASN A 460 27.92 5.82 -6.25
N ALA A 461 27.42 6.49 -7.30
CA ALA A 461 26.04 6.55 -7.81
C ALA A 461 25.21 5.25 -7.94
N ASP A 462 25.74 4.08 -7.58
CA ASP A 462 25.13 2.74 -7.67
C ASP A 462 25.67 1.97 -6.44
N THR A 463 25.02 2.17 -5.29
CA THR A 463 25.60 1.92 -3.95
C THR A 463 25.66 0.42 -3.61
N ASP A 464 24.67 -0.37 -3.97
CA ASP A 464 24.64 -1.81 -3.68
C ASP A 464 25.20 -2.69 -4.81
N GLY A 465 25.19 -2.20 -6.06
CA GLY A 465 25.79 -2.85 -7.23
C GLY A 465 24.81 -3.58 -8.16
N ASP A 466 23.52 -3.25 -8.10
CA ASP A 466 22.44 -3.77 -8.95
C ASP A 466 22.59 -3.36 -10.44
N GLY A 467 22.61 -2.05 -10.71
CA GLY A 467 22.67 -1.50 -12.08
C GLY A 467 21.84 -0.23 -12.31
N LEU A 468 20.90 0.09 -11.43
CA LEU A 468 20.18 1.38 -11.35
C LEU A 468 21.06 2.41 -10.59
N ASP A 469 20.88 3.71 -10.86
CA ASP A 469 21.61 4.77 -10.13
C ASP A 469 20.77 5.21 -8.90
N ASP A 470 21.39 5.40 -7.71
CA ASP A 470 20.76 5.71 -6.40
C ASP A 470 19.70 6.85 -6.47
N GLY A 471 19.93 7.85 -7.32
CA GLY A 471 19.02 8.97 -7.52
C GLY A 471 17.83 8.70 -8.46
N GLU A 472 17.96 7.74 -9.39
CA GLU A 472 16.81 7.28 -10.20
C GLU A 472 15.87 6.43 -9.33
N GLU A 473 16.44 5.55 -8.51
CA GLU A 473 15.74 4.80 -7.46
C GLU A 473 14.88 5.69 -6.56
N VAL A 474 15.49 6.68 -5.90
CA VAL A 474 14.81 7.49 -4.87
C VAL A 474 13.79 8.48 -5.45
N ASP A 475 14.06 9.09 -6.62
CA ASP A 475 13.28 10.24 -7.12
C ASP A 475 12.27 9.89 -8.24
N ASP A 476 12.47 8.79 -8.98
CA ASP A 476 11.56 8.34 -10.08
C ASP A 476 10.86 6.97 -9.81
N TYR A 477 11.48 5.99 -9.14
CA TYR A 477 10.90 4.64 -8.90
C TYR A 477 10.30 4.45 -7.50
N GLY A 478 11.12 4.53 -6.45
CA GLY A 478 10.73 4.36 -5.04
C GLY A 478 11.29 3.11 -4.35
N SER A 479 12.35 2.50 -4.90
CA SER A 479 13.13 1.39 -4.32
C SER A 479 13.98 1.83 -3.11
N ASP A 480 14.69 0.88 -2.47
CA ASP A 480 15.63 1.13 -1.36
C ASP A 480 17.07 0.96 -1.88
N PRO A 481 17.86 2.05 -2.10
CA PRO A 481 19.18 2.05 -2.78
C PRO A 481 20.33 1.44 -1.94
N LEU A 482 20.00 0.40 -1.19
CA LEU A 482 20.80 -0.35 -0.24
C LEU A 482 20.45 -1.85 -0.19
N ASP A 483 19.39 -2.31 -0.90
CA ASP A 483 18.99 -3.72 -1.02
C ASP A 483 18.58 -4.03 -2.50
N PRO A 484 19.41 -4.74 -3.28
CA PRO A 484 19.33 -4.84 -4.75
C PRO A 484 18.29 -5.87 -5.25
N ASP A 485 17.15 -5.92 -4.57
CA ASP A 485 16.04 -6.89 -4.63
C ASP A 485 14.99 -6.33 -3.66
N THR A 486 14.47 -5.11 -3.92
CA THR A 486 13.73 -4.27 -2.95
C THR A 486 12.55 -4.99 -2.29
N ASP A 487 11.78 -5.75 -3.07
CA ASP A 487 10.58 -6.43 -2.60
C ASP A 487 10.83 -7.91 -2.18
N GLY A 488 11.94 -8.50 -2.64
CA GLY A 488 12.44 -9.82 -2.26
C GLY A 488 11.93 -10.98 -3.13
N ASP A 489 11.49 -10.71 -4.36
CA ASP A 489 11.04 -11.68 -5.36
C ASP A 489 12.21 -12.50 -5.96
N GLY A 490 13.36 -11.88 -6.23
CA GLY A 490 14.54 -12.53 -6.82
C GLY A 490 14.92 -12.13 -8.25
N ALA A 491 14.23 -11.16 -8.84
CA ALA A 491 14.79 -10.23 -9.82
C ALA A 491 15.83 -9.29 -9.14
N THR A 492 16.19 -8.18 -9.80
CA THR A 492 16.88 -7.04 -9.18
C THR A 492 16.36 -5.77 -9.83
N ASP A 493 16.23 -4.70 -9.05
CA ASP A 493 15.51 -3.49 -9.41
C ASP A 493 15.92 -2.89 -10.78
N GLY A 494 17.22 -2.85 -11.08
CA GLY A 494 17.76 -2.38 -12.35
C GLY A 494 17.57 -3.32 -13.53
N VAL A 495 17.38 -4.63 -13.31
CA VAL A 495 16.99 -5.59 -14.36
C VAL A 495 15.51 -5.42 -14.71
N GLU A 496 14.67 -5.34 -13.69
CA GLU A 496 13.23 -5.06 -13.81
C GLU A 496 12.99 -3.76 -14.56
N VAL A 497 13.70 -2.69 -14.19
CA VAL A 497 13.55 -1.37 -14.80
C VAL A 497 14.11 -1.24 -16.22
N ASP A 498 15.35 -1.69 -16.47
CA ASP A 498 16.09 -1.33 -17.71
C ASP A 498 16.01 -2.39 -18.83
N ASP A 499 15.82 -3.68 -18.50
CA ASP A 499 15.70 -4.78 -19.48
C ASP A 499 14.23 -5.20 -19.75
N PHE A 500 13.33 -5.18 -18.75
CA PHE A 500 11.92 -5.63 -18.87
C PHE A 500 10.88 -4.48 -18.86
N GLY A 501 11.00 -3.55 -17.90
CA GLY A 501 10.10 -2.41 -17.70
C GLY A 501 8.99 -2.63 -16.66
N SER A 502 9.19 -3.53 -15.69
CA SER A 502 8.26 -3.80 -14.58
C SER A 502 8.44 -2.85 -13.38
N ASP A 503 7.73 -3.06 -12.26
CA ASP A 503 7.74 -2.17 -11.08
C ASP A 503 8.49 -2.83 -9.90
N PRO A 504 9.73 -2.41 -9.56
CA PRO A 504 10.60 -3.07 -8.56
C PRO A 504 10.14 -2.88 -7.10
N THR A 505 8.85 -2.66 -6.90
CA THR A 505 8.20 -2.49 -5.60
C THR A 505 6.90 -3.31 -5.43
N ASP A 506 6.51 -4.11 -6.44
CA ASP A 506 5.32 -4.98 -6.43
C ASP A 506 5.65 -6.33 -7.10
N THR A 507 5.76 -7.40 -6.30
CA THR A 507 6.31 -8.74 -6.64
C THR A 507 5.50 -9.57 -7.67
N ASP A 508 4.71 -8.93 -8.51
CA ASP A 508 3.63 -9.49 -9.36
C ASP A 508 3.07 -8.30 -10.18
N THR A 509 3.86 -7.78 -11.14
CA THR A 509 3.60 -6.47 -11.79
C THR A 509 2.29 -6.41 -12.57
N ASP A 510 1.90 -7.49 -13.26
CA ASP A 510 0.66 -7.52 -14.05
C ASP A 510 -0.55 -8.18 -13.35
N ASN A 511 -0.31 -8.92 -12.26
CA ASN A 511 -1.28 -9.59 -11.39
C ASN A 511 -1.84 -10.92 -11.93
N ASP A 512 -1.07 -11.68 -12.72
CA ASP A 512 -1.41 -13.04 -13.17
C ASP A 512 -1.34 -14.08 -12.01
N GLY A 513 -0.24 -14.09 -11.25
CA GLY A 513 0.00 -14.98 -10.11
C GLY A 513 1.35 -15.69 -10.05
N LEU A 514 2.21 -15.51 -11.05
CA LEU A 514 3.67 -15.71 -10.95
C LEU A 514 4.29 -14.54 -10.16
N SER A 515 5.58 -14.31 -10.34
CA SER A 515 6.29 -13.11 -9.86
C SER A 515 7.38 -12.76 -10.87
N ASP A 516 7.66 -11.48 -11.04
CA ASP A 516 8.56 -10.95 -12.06
C ASP A 516 9.90 -11.71 -12.13
N GLY A 517 10.49 -12.03 -10.97
CA GLY A 517 11.71 -12.82 -10.86
C GLY A 517 11.54 -14.33 -10.98
N GLU A 518 10.37 -14.93 -10.73
CA GLU A 518 10.11 -16.32 -11.15
C GLU A 518 10.01 -16.38 -12.68
N GLU A 519 9.36 -15.40 -13.31
CA GLU A 519 9.23 -15.29 -14.77
C GLU A 519 10.58 -15.10 -15.47
N ILE A 520 11.30 -14.02 -15.14
CA ILE A 520 12.59 -13.64 -15.72
C ILE A 520 13.62 -14.77 -15.58
N ASN A 521 13.59 -15.54 -14.48
CA ASN A 521 14.57 -16.59 -14.20
C ASN A 521 14.13 -18.03 -14.53
N THR A 522 12.83 -18.31 -14.71
CA THR A 522 12.31 -19.70 -14.75
C THR A 522 11.48 -20.02 -16.00
N THR A 523 10.42 -19.27 -16.30
CA THR A 523 9.58 -19.48 -17.50
C THR A 523 10.23 -18.82 -18.72
N GLY A 524 10.60 -17.54 -18.60
CA GLY A 524 11.11 -16.70 -19.69
C GLY A 524 10.08 -15.77 -20.34
N THR A 525 8.96 -15.52 -19.65
CA THR A 525 7.79 -14.71 -20.06
C THR A 525 8.02 -13.20 -19.95
N ASP A 526 7.01 -12.38 -20.26
CA ASP A 526 7.05 -10.91 -20.16
C ASP A 526 6.26 -10.43 -18.92
N PRO A 527 6.91 -10.05 -17.80
CA PRO A 527 6.28 -9.75 -16.49
C PRO A 527 5.50 -8.41 -16.48
N THR A 528 5.01 -7.98 -17.64
CA THR A 528 4.17 -6.79 -17.83
C THR A 528 2.90 -7.11 -18.62
N ASN A 529 2.61 -8.39 -18.84
CA ASN A 529 1.63 -8.89 -19.80
C ASN A 529 1.09 -10.29 -19.39
N GLU A 530 -0.10 -10.28 -18.76
CA GLU A 530 -0.90 -11.39 -18.17
C GLU A 530 -1.23 -12.63 -19.06
N ASP A 531 -0.60 -12.79 -20.23
CA ASP A 531 -0.96 -13.69 -21.34
C ASP A 531 0.13 -13.59 -22.45
N THR A 532 1.29 -14.26 -22.26
CA THR A 532 2.54 -14.00 -23.02
C THR A 532 2.44 -14.26 -24.54
N ASP A 533 1.83 -15.35 -24.99
CA ASP A 533 1.70 -15.66 -26.43
C ASP A 533 0.33 -15.27 -27.04
N SER A 534 -0.68 -14.97 -26.21
CA SER A 534 -2.04 -14.55 -26.59
C SER A 534 -3.00 -15.67 -27.02
N ASP A 535 -2.88 -16.88 -26.47
CA ASP A 535 -3.82 -17.99 -26.64
C ASP A 535 -5.19 -17.72 -25.94
N GLY A 536 -5.16 -17.24 -24.69
CA GLY A 536 -6.32 -16.98 -23.84
C GLY A 536 -6.24 -17.49 -22.38
N LEU A 537 -5.18 -18.22 -22.00
CA LEU A 537 -4.82 -18.52 -20.62
C LEU A 537 -4.03 -17.35 -20.00
N ASN A 538 -3.31 -17.63 -18.92
CA ASN A 538 -2.28 -16.77 -18.33
C ASN A 538 -1.15 -17.69 -17.89
N ASP A 539 0.07 -17.16 -17.92
CA ASP A 539 1.32 -17.86 -17.72
C ASP A 539 1.33 -18.68 -16.40
N ALA A 540 0.66 -18.19 -15.35
CA ALA A 540 0.41 -18.91 -14.09
C ALA A 540 -0.60 -20.09 -14.22
N GLU A 541 -1.74 -19.91 -14.89
CA GLU A 541 -2.72 -20.98 -15.13
C GLU A 541 -2.16 -22.06 -16.06
N GLU A 542 -1.29 -21.69 -17.00
CA GLU A 542 -0.52 -22.59 -17.85
C GLU A 542 0.52 -23.42 -17.08
N VAL A 543 1.37 -22.78 -16.27
CA VAL A 543 2.38 -23.48 -15.44
C VAL A 543 1.75 -24.45 -14.44
N ASP A 544 0.54 -24.16 -13.93
CA ASP A 544 -0.21 -25.07 -13.04
C ASP A 544 -0.97 -26.17 -13.84
N SER A 545 -1.16 -26.01 -15.15
CA SER A 545 -1.77 -26.99 -16.07
C SER A 545 -0.74 -27.96 -16.68
N GLY A 546 0.38 -27.44 -17.20
CA GLY A 546 1.50 -28.22 -17.72
C GLY A 546 2.00 -27.82 -19.12
N THR A 547 1.47 -26.74 -19.69
CA THR A 547 1.77 -26.17 -21.02
C THR A 547 3.06 -25.34 -21.01
N ASP A 548 3.48 -24.76 -22.15
CA ASP A 548 4.65 -23.89 -22.27
C ASP A 548 4.21 -22.45 -22.64
N PRO A 549 4.25 -21.46 -21.71
CA PRO A 549 3.72 -20.07 -21.87
C PRO A 549 4.34 -19.17 -22.96
N ASN A 550 4.74 -19.76 -24.09
CA ASN A 550 5.53 -19.18 -25.16
C ASN A 550 5.23 -19.83 -26.55
N ASP A 551 4.30 -20.79 -26.66
CA ASP A 551 3.90 -21.51 -27.87
C ASP A 551 2.37 -21.72 -27.82
N ASP A 552 1.61 -21.06 -28.72
CA ASP A 552 0.14 -20.94 -28.67
C ASP A 552 -0.65 -22.23 -29.05
N ASP A 553 0.00 -23.39 -28.90
CA ASP A 553 -0.30 -24.74 -29.43
C ASP A 553 0.77 -25.72 -28.85
N THR A 554 0.62 -26.17 -27.59
CA THR A 554 1.68 -26.87 -26.82
C THR A 554 2.13 -28.20 -27.42
N ASP A 555 1.20 -29.01 -27.94
CA ASP A 555 1.52 -30.35 -28.47
C ASP A 555 1.56 -30.42 -30.01
N GLY A 556 0.94 -29.47 -30.71
CA GLY A 556 1.09 -29.22 -32.14
C GLY A 556 -0.03 -29.76 -33.04
N ASP A 557 -1.23 -29.98 -32.50
CA ASP A 557 -2.41 -30.48 -33.23
C ASP A 557 -3.03 -29.40 -34.16
N GLY A 558 -2.99 -28.13 -33.73
CA GLY A 558 -3.56 -26.97 -34.42
C GLY A 558 -4.86 -26.40 -33.84
N LEU A 559 -5.28 -26.85 -32.66
CA LEU A 559 -6.08 -26.09 -31.71
C LEU A 559 -5.17 -25.08 -30.98
N GLY A 560 -5.10 -25.12 -29.66
CA GLY A 560 -4.40 -24.14 -28.84
C GLY A 560 -5.00 -24.04 -27.44
N ASP A 561 -4.13 -24.01 -26.46
CA ASP A 561 -4.35 -24.57 -25.12
C ASP A 561 -5.57 -23.99 -24.38
N GLY A 562 -5.79 -22.68 -24.47
CA GLY A 562 -6.92 -21.96 -23.87
C GLY A 562 -8.24 -22.11 -24.62
N THR A 563 -8.21 -22.60 -25.86
CA THR A 563 -9.42 -23.07 -26.57
C THR A 563 -9.80 -24.45 -26.06
N GLU A 564 -8.82 -25.34 -25.97
CA GLU A 564 -8.96 -26.72 -25.49
C GLU A 564 -9.48 -26.79 -24.05
N VAL A 565 -8.94 -25.97 -23.15
CA VAL A 565 -9.40 -25.86 -21.76
C VAL A 565 -10.84 -25.33 -21.64
N ASP A 566 -11.35 -24.54 -22.59
CA ASP A 566 -12.71 -23.98 -22.58
C ASP A 566 -13.74 -24.93 -23.26
N ASP A 567 -13.33 -25.74 -24.24
CA ASP A 567 -14.16 -26.74 -24.92
C ASP A 567 -14.13 -28.14 -24.24
N GLY A 568 -12.97 -28.65 -23.79
CA GLY A 568 -12.88 -29.75 -22.80
C GLY A 568 -11.75 -30.79 -22.92
N THR A 569 -10.78 -30.60 -23.81
CA THR A 569 -9.68 -31.53 -24.14
C THR A 569 -8.47 -31.41 -23.17
N ASP A 570 -7.39 -32.17 -23.39
CA ASP A 570 -6.14 -32.09 -22.59
C ASP A 570 -5.02 -31.49 -23.46
N PRO A 571 -4.62 -30.21 -23.27
CA PRO A 571 -3.67 -29.47 -24.14
C PRO A 571 -2.20 -29.90 -23.99
N THR A 572 -1.99 -31.20 -23.75
CA THR A 572 -0.69 -31.86 -23.66
C THR A 572 -0.67 -33.27 -24.28
N ASP A 573 -1.79 -33.70 -24.89
CA ASP A 573 -1.99 -35.03 -25.49
C ASP A 573 -3.03 -34.94 -26.64
N ALA A 574 -2.63 -34.35 -27.79
CA ALA A 574 -3.26 -34.14 -29.11
C ALA A 574 -4.29 -35.15 -29.70
N ASP A 575 -4.60 -36.23 -28.99
CA ASP A 575 -5.53 -37.33 -29.27
C ASP A 575 -6.17 -37.64 -27.90
N THR A 576 -7.11 -36.78 -27.47
CA THR A 576 -7.56 -36.65 -26.07
C THR A 576 -8.17 -37.93 -25.50
N ASP A 577 -8.87 -38.72 -26.32
CA ASP A 577 -9.53 -39.95 -25.88
C ASP A 577 -8.85 -41.26 -26.36
N GLY A 578 -7.93 -41.19 -27.33
CA GLY A 578 -7.05 -42.27 -27.74
C GLY A 578 -7.56 -43.11 -28.92
N ASP A 579 -8.37 -42.51 -29.78
CA ASP A 579 -8.92 -43.00 -31.03
C ASP A 579 -7.85 -43.11 -32.14
N GLY A 580 -7.07 -42.04 -32.35
CA GLY A 580 -6.01 -41.96 -33.36
C GLY A 580 -6.20 -40.92 -34.47
N LEU A 581 -7.27 -40.13 -34.43
CA LEU A 581 -7.41 -38.82 -35.06
C LEU A 581 -6.90 -37.74 -34.09
N ASP A 582 -6.32 -36.64 -34.61
CA ASP A 582 -5.82 -35.55 -33.76
C ASP A 582 -6.98 -34.53 -33.50
N ASP A 583 -7.16 -34.03 -32.26
CA ASP A 583 -8.32 -33.21 -31.81
C ASP A 583 -8.67 -32.02 -32.77
N GLY A 584 -7.66 -31.40 -33.38
CA GLY A 584 -7.80 -30.30 -34.33
C GLY A 584 -8.22 -30.71 -35.75
N ASP A 585 -7.93 -31.94 -36.18
CA ASP A 585 -8.47 -32.53 -37.42
C ASP A 585 -9.90 -33.08 -37.18
N GLU A 586 -10.23 -33.57 -35.98
CA GLU A 586 -11.60 -33.89 -35.56
C GLU A 586 -12.56 -32.69 -35.70
N ILE A 587 -12.17 -31.52 -35.20
CA ILE A 587 -12.92 -30.26 -35.33
C ILE A 587 -13.09 -29.83 -36.82
N VAL A 588 -12.29 -30.40 -37.74
CA VAL A 588 -12.39 -30.17 -39.19
C VAL A 588 -13.39 -31.12 -39.86
N GLU A 589 -13.38 -32.41 -39.52
CA GLU A 589 -14.31 -33.40 -40.09
C GLU A 589 -15.71 -33.33 -39.43
N GLY A 590 -15.80 -33.16 -38.10
CA GLY A 590 -17.02 -32.70 -37.41
C GLY A 590 -17.44 -33.46 -36.14
N THR A 591 -16.52 -34.21 -35.54
CA THR A 591 -16.70 -35.14 -34.41
C THR A 591 -16.69 -34.43 -33.04
N ASP A 592 -16.73 -35.18 -31.92
CA ASP A 592 -16.63 -34.67 -30.54
C ASP A 592 -15.34 -35.22 -29.90
N PRO A 593 -14.25 -34.42 -29.73
CA PRO A 593 -12.93 -34.84 -29.21
C PRO A 593 -12.86 -35.36 -27.76
N THR A 594 -13.95 -35.95 -27.28
CA THR A 594 -14.07 -36.58 -25.96
C THR A 594 -14.90 -37.88 -25.98
N ASP A 595 -15.34 -38.38 -27.15
CA ASP A 595 -16.17 -39.58 -27.32
C ASP A 595 -15.87 -40.29 -28.68
N ALA A 596 -14.70 -40.95 -28.78
CA ALA A 596 -14.09 -41.90 -29.78
C ALA A 596 -14.95 -42.89 -30.62
N ASP A 597 -16.22 -42.56 -30.83
CA ASP A 597 -17.33 -43.33 -31.41
C ASP A 597 -18.51 -42.33 -31.51
N THR A 598 -18.34 -41.27 -32.33
CA THR A 598 -19.12 -40.01 -32.26
C THR A 598 -20.64 -40.22 -32.42
N ASP A 599 -21.06 -41.12 -33.31
CA ASP A 599 -22.47 -41.41 -33.55
C ASP A 599 -23.00 -42.66 -32.83
N GLY A 600 -22.09 -43.56 -32.40
CA GLY A 600 -22.36 -44.64 -31.46
C GLY A 600 -22.58 -46.02 -32.09
N ASP A 601 -22.00 -46.28 -33.26
CA ASP A 601 -22.15 -47.52 -34.04
C ASP A 601 -21.21 -48.65 -33.54
N GLY A 602 -19.99 -48.31 -33.11
CA GLY A 602 -18.98 -49.23 -32.57
C GLY A 602 -17.75 -49.49 -33.44
N LEU A 603 -17.61 -48.79 -34.57
CA LEU A 603 -16.32 -48.43 -35.17
C LEU A 603 -15.73 -47.25 -34.35
N GLY A 604 -14.92 -46.38 -34.94
CA GLY A 604 -14.33 -45.24 -34.23
C GLY A 604 -13.68 -44.27 -35.22
N ASP A 605 -13.89 -42.98 -34.97
CA ASP A 605 -13.74 -41.86 -35.91
C ASP A 605 -12.40 -41.85 -36.69
N GLY A 606 -11.29 -42.21 -36.05
CA GLY A 606 -9.96 -42.31 -36.67
C GLY A 606 -9.69 -43.58 -37.49
N ASP A 607 -10.33 -44.72 -37.14
CA ASP A 607 -10.37 -45.92 -37.99
C ASP A 607 -11.33 -45.69 -39.19
N GLU A 608 -12.44 -44.99 -38.97
CA GLU A 608 -13.42 -44.57 -40.00
C GLU A 608 -12.82 -43.66 -41.08
N VAL A 609 -12.21 -42.53 -40.68
CA VAL A 609 -11.50 -41.61 -41.58
C VAL A 609 -10.34 -42.31 -42.31
N THR A 610 -9.83 -43.41 -41.74
CA THR A 610 -8.78 -44.25 -42.36
C THR A 610 -9.32 -45.19 -43.44
N ASP A 611 -10.44 -45.88 -43.20
CA ASP A 611 -10.99 -46.87 -44.14
C ASP A 611 -11.97 -46.24 -45.17
N GLY A 612 -12.74 -45.20 -44.81
CA GLY A 612 -13.36 -44.26 -45.77
C GLY A 612 -14.82 -43.83 -45.54
N THR A 613 -15.37 -44.06 -44.35
CA THR A 613 -16.77 -43.77 -43.94
C THR A 613 -16.97 -42.29 -43.55
N ASP A 614 -18.16 -41.88 -43.12
CA ASP A 614 -18.46 -40.53 -42.59
C ASP A 614 -18.75 -40.65 -41.07
N PRO A 615 -17.84 -40.26 -40.16
CA PRO A 615 -17.92 -40.50 -38.70
C PRO A 615 -18.98 -39.64 -37.97
N THR A 616 -20.08 -39.35 -38.68
CA THR A 616 -21.25 -38.62 -38.18
C THR A 616 -22.59 -39.17 -38.71
N ASP A 617 -22.58 -40.24 -39.52
CA ASP A 617 -23.76 -40.94 -40.05
C ASP A 617 -23.48 -42.48 -40.05
N PRO A 618 -24.04 -43.25 -39.08
CA PRO A 618 -23.62 -44.63 -38.72
C PRO A 618 -24.12 -45.72 -39.68
N ASP A 619 -24.25 -45.38 -40.95
CA ASP A 619 -24.90 -46.12 -42.04
C ASP A 619 -24.47 -45.38 -43.33
N THR A 620 -23.17 -45.47 -43.66
CA THR A 620 -22.48 -44.56 -44.61
C THR A 620 -23.12 -44.55 -46.01
N ASP A 621 -23.54 -45.70 -46.52
CA ASP A 621 -24.08 -45.84 -47.87
C ASP A 621 -25.62 -45.97 -47.94
N ASN A 622 -26.28 -46.10 -46.77
CA ASN A 622 -27.74 -46.10 -46.55
C ASN A 622 -28.45 -47.42 -46.94
N ASP A 623 -27.80 -48.57 -46.75
CA ASP A 623 -28.39 -49.91 -46.90
C ASP A 623 -29.29 -50.29 -45.70
N GLY A 624 -28.89 -49.93 -44.47
CA GLY A 624 -29.59 -50.18 -43.21
C GLY A 624 -28.95 -51.21 -42.26
N LEU A 625 -27.71 -51.63 -42.52
CA LEU A 625 -26.76 -52.13 -41.54
C LEU A 625 -26.02 -50.93 -40.90
N ASP A 626 -25.27 -51.14 -39.81
CA ASP A 626 -24.46 -50.08 -39.17
C ASP A 626 -22.96 -50.40 -39.47
N ASP A 627 -22.12 -49.45 -39.89
CA ASP A 627 -20.75 -49.64 -40.46
C ASP A 627 -19.81 -50.56 -39.60
N GLY A 628 -19.95 -50.55 -38.27
CA GLY A 628 -19.20 -51.37 -37.32
C GLY A 628 -19.75 -52.80 -37.14
N ASP A 629 -21.04 -53.02 -37.41
CA ASP A 629 -21.63 -54.36 -37.56
C ASP A 629 -21.28 -54.92 -38.97
N GLU A 630 -21.15 -54.10 -40.01
CA GLU A 630 -20.62 -54.47 -41.33
C GLU A 630 -19.20 -55.04 -41.27
N ILE A 631 -18.26 -54.30 -40.65
CA ILE A 631 -16.89 -54.76 -40.37
C ILE A 631 -16.87 -56.07 -39.54
N THR A 632 -17.97 -56.39 -38.84
CA THR A 632 -18.12 -57.61 -38.04
C THR A 632 -18.62 -58.81 -38.85
N GLU A 633 -19.57 -58.64 -39.77
CA GLU A 633 -20.07 -59.73 -40.62
C GLU A 633 -19.18 -59.94 -41.87
N GLY A 634 -18.67 -58.86 -42.49
CA GLY A 634 -17.53 -58.90 -43.43
C GLY A 634 -17.69 -58.16 -44.77
N THR A 635 -18.62 -57.22 -44.85
CA THR A 635 -18.99 -56.40 -46.02
C THR A 635 -18.00 -55.22 -46.24
N ASP A 636 -18.26 -54.35 -47.22
CA ASP A 636 -17.49 -53.12 -47.49
C ASP A 636 -18.41 -51.90 -47.24
N PRO A 637 -18.24 -51.11 -46.15
CA PRO A 637 -19.17 -50.06 -45.69
C PRO A 637 -19.20 -48.79 -46.57
N THR A 638 -19.01 -48.99 -47.88
CA THR A 638 -19.08 -47.96 -48.92
C THR A 638 -19.71 -48.47 -50.23
N ASP A 639 -20.19 -49.72 -50.29
CA ASP A 639 -20.86 -50.36 -51.44
C ASP A 639 -22.01 -51.28 -50.94
N PRO A 640 -23.31 -50.86 -51.03
CA PRO A 640 -24.45 -51.43 -50.27
C PRO A 640 -25.01 -52.78 -50.79
N ASP A 641 -24.18 -53.52 -51.52
CA ASP A 641 -24.49 -54.71 -52.34
C ASP A 641 -23.13 -55.40 -52.57
N THR A 642 -22.56 -55.99 -51.51
CA THR A 642 -21.12 -56.34 -51.41
C THR A 642 -20.65 -57.33 -52.49
N ASP A 643 -21.55 -58.19 -53.01
CA ASP A 643 -21.19 -59.23 -53.98
C ASP A 643 -21.75 -59.07 -55.42
N ASP A 644 -22.38 -57.92 -55.75
CA ASP A 644 -23.05 -57.59 -57.03
C ASP A 644 -24.34 -58.42 -57.32
N ASP A 645 -24.99 -59.03 -56.31
CA ASP A 645 -26.26 -59.79 -56.41
C ASP A 645 -27.48 -58.91 -56.76
N GLY A 646 -27.65 -57.77 -56.08
CA GLY A 646 -28.81 -56.88 -56.23
C GLY A 646 -29.90 -56.98 -55.14
N LEU A 647 -29.58 -57.58 -54.00
CA LEU A 647 -30.19 -57.36 -52.69
C LEU A 647 -29.25 -56.50 -51.85
N ASP A 648 -29.78 -55.62 -50.99
CA ASP A 648 -28.95 -54.73 -50.18
C ASP A 648 -28.51 -55.47 -48.88
N ASP A 649 -27.24 -55.40 -48.45
CA ASP A 649 -26.62 -56.27 -47.42
C ASP A 649 -27.41 -56.33 -46.06
N GLY A 650 -28.05 -55.24 -45.66
CA GLY A 650 -28.89 -55.11 -44.46
C GLY A 650 -30.29 -55.71 -44.61
N ASP A 651 -30.81 -55.78 -45.85
CA ASP A 651 -32.02 -56.58 -46.18
C ASP A 651 -31.65 -58.08 -46.23
N GLU A 652 -30.43 -58.45 -46.66
CA GLU A 652 -29.88 -59.82 -46.57
C GLU A 652 -29.76 -60.32 -45.13
N VAL A 653 -29.06 -59.58 -44.26
CA VAL A 653 -28.96 -59.88 -42.81
C VAL A 653 -30.35 -59.92 -42.15
N THR A 654 -31.35 -59.24 -42.72
CA THR A 654 -32.74 -59.23 -42.26
C THR A 654 -33.54 -60.49 -42.63
N GLU A 655 -33.43 -61.00 -43.87
CA GLU A 655 -34.11 -62.25 -44.28
C GLU A 655 -33.31 -63.51 -43.89
N GLY A 656 -31.97 -63.45 -43.90
CA GLY A 656 -31.07 -64.38 -43.21
C GLY A 656 -30.07 -65.15 -44.09
N THR A 657 -29.66 -64.56 -45.22
CA THR A 657 -28.62 -65.01 -46.16
C THR A 657 -27.21 -64.67 -45.64
N ASP A 658 -26.15 -64.86 -46.45
CA ASP A 658 -24.73 -64.63 -46.08
C ASP A 658 -24.16 -63.58 -47.08
N PRO A 659 -24.05 -62.27 -46.74
CA PRO A 659 -23.94 -61.14 -47.68
C PRO A 659 -22.56 -60.98 -48.34
N VAL A 660 -21.97 -62.10 -48.75
CA VAL A 660 -20.64 -62.25 -49.38
C VAL A 660 -20.57 -63.54 -50.24
N ASP A 661 -21.69 -64.21 -50.55
CA ASP A 661 -21.77 -65.49 -51.29
C ASP A 661 -23.07 -65.54 -52.15
N ASP A 662 -22.95 -65.14 -53.44
CA ASP A 662 -23.99 -64.78 -54.44
C ASP A 662 -25.12 -65.80 -54.78
N ASP A 663 -25.34 -66.82 -53.96
CA ASP A 663 -26.24 -67.98 -54.11
C ASP A 663 -26.22 -68.77 -52.77
N THR A 664 -26.87 -68.29 -51.70
CA THR A 664 -26.65 -68.78 -50.31
C THR A 664 -26.85 -70.29 -50.16
N ASP A 665 -27.83 -70.87 -50.86
CA ASP A 665 -28.13 -72.30 -50.76
C ASP A 665 -27.57 -73.19 -51.89
N ASN A 666 -26.95 -72.57 -52.90
CA ASN A 666 -26.20 -73.17 -54.02
C ASN A 666 -27.07 -73.89 -55.08
N ASP A 667 -28.21 -73.28 -55.39
CA ASP A 667 -29.23 -73.68 -56.38
C ASP A 667 -28.93 -73.16 -57.80
N GLY A 668 -28.42 -71.93 -57.91
CA GLY A 668 -28.09 -71.27 -59.17
C GLY A 668 -29.09 -70.23 -59.68
N LEU A 669 -30.05 -69.80 -58.85
CA LEU A 669 -30.44 -68.38 -58.77
C LEU A 669 -29.44 -67.62 -57.87
N THR A 670 -29.65 -66.32 -57.73
CA THR A 670 -28.98 -65.49 -56.70
C THR A 670 -30.05 -65.01 -55.72
N ASP A 671 -29.67 -64.73 -54.48
CA ASP A 671 -30.62 -64.43 -53.39
C ASP A 671 -31.50 -63.21 -53.72
N GLY A 672 -30.94 -62.21 -54.41
CA GLY A 672 -31.66 -61.07 -54.97
C GLY A 672 -32.51 -61.38 -56.20
N GLU A 673 -32.14 -62.31 -57.10
CA GLU A 673 -33.05 -62.80 -58.15
C GLU A 673 -34.27 -63.51 -57.51
N GLU A 674 -34.05 -64.31 -56.47
CA GLU A 674 -35.09 -65.00 -55.70
C GLU A 674 -36.03 -64.04 -54.99
N VAL A 675 -35.51 -63.10 -54.19
CA VAL A 675 -36.32 -62.14 -53.42
C VAL A 675 -37.05 -61.13 -54.32
N ASN A 676 -36.41 -60.62 -55.37
CA ASN A 676 -36.96 -59.52 -56.18
C ASN A 676 -37.84 -59.96 -57.36
N ASP A 677 -37.45 -61.00 -58.12
CA ASP A 677 -38.07 -61.33 -59.41
C ASP A 677 -38.90 -62.65 -59.38
N TYR A 678 -38.51 -63.65 -58.59
CA TYR A 678 -39.20 -64.96 -58.52
C TYR A 678 -40.16 -65.12 -57.33
N GLY A 679 -39.74 -64.78 -56.11
CA GLY A 679 -40.50 -64.87 -54.86
C GLY A 679 -40.44 -66.24 -54.17
N THR A 680 -39.31 -66.94 -54.32
CA THR A 680 -38.90 -68.19 -53.65
C THR A 680 -38.31 -67.91 -52.25
N ASP A 681 -37.70 -68.89 -51.59
CA ASP A 681 -37.15 -68.81 -50.21
C ASP A 681 -35.64 -69.13 -50.30
N PRO A 682 -34.71 -68.14 -50.30
CA PRO A 682 -33.27 -68.30 -50.65
C PRO A 682 -32.42 -69.06 -49.62
N LEU A 683 -33.08 -69.96 -48.87
CA LEU A 683 -32.53 -70.82 -47.83
C LEU A 683 -33.06 -72.27 -47.95
N ASP A 684 -33.84 -72.61 -48.99
CA ASP A 684 -34.48 -73.91 -49.20
C ASP A 684 -34.74 -74.25 -50.70
N ALA A 685 -33.68 -74.30 -51.53
CA ALA A 685 -33.38 -74.82 -52.91
C ALA A 685 -34.32 -75.81 -53.66
N ASP A 686 -35.57 -75.95 -53.25
CA ASP A 686 -36.67 -76.79 -53.75
C ASP A 686 -37.91 -76.19 -53.02
N THR A 687 -38.10 -74.86 -53.13
CA THR A 687 -38.98 -74.01 -52.28
C THR A 687 -40.36 -74.63 -52.08
N ASP A 688 -40.81 -75.27 -53.15
CA ASP A 688 -42.14 -75.80 -53.30
C ASP A 688 -42.27 -77.27 -52.78
N ASP A 689 -41.18 -78.06 -52.65
CA ASP A 689 -41.06 -79.47 -52.17
C ASP A 689 -41.29 -80.55 -53.29
N ASP A 690 -40.90 -80.27 -54.55
CA ASP A 690 -41.12 -81.07 -55.79
C ASP A 690 -40.04 -82.12 -56.06
N ARG A 691 -38.75 -81.72 -55.91
CA ARG A 691 -37.50 -82.30 -56.47
C ARG A 691 -37.05 -81.77 -57.84
N LEU A 692 -37.45 -80.57 -58.23
CA LEU A 692 -36.54 -79.72 -59.00
C LEU A 692 -35.86 -78.76 -58.02
N GLU A 693 -34.72 -78.21 -58.44
CA GLU A 693 -34.08 -77.08 -57.76
C GLU A 693 -34.65 -75.82 -58.46
N ASP A 694 -34.97 -74.74 -57.74
CA ASP A 694 -35.73 -73.58 -58.24
C ASP A 694 -35.01 -72.87 -59.40
N GLY A 695 -33.69 -72.73 -59.33
CA GLY A 695 -32.83 -72.29 -60.42
C GLY A 695 -32.75 -73.29 -61.57
N GLN A 696 -32.98 -74.57 -61.34
CA GLN A 696 -33.19 -75.55 -62.42
C GLN A 696 -34.55 -75.36 -63.10
N GLU A 697 -35.60 -75.00 -62.33
CA GLU A 697 -36.95 -74.68 -62.83
C GLU A 697 -36.93 -73.46 -63.75
N VAL A 698 -36.25 -72.40 -63.31
CA VAL A 698 -36.07 -71.15 -64.06
C VAL A 698 -35.18 -71.34 -65.29
N ASN A 699 -33.98 -71.92 -65.13
CA ASN A 699 -32.96 -71.91 -66.18
C ASN A 699 -33.06 -73.03 -67.21
N ASP A 700 -33.46 -74.25 -66.82
CA ASP A 700 -33.33 -75.46 -67.65
C ASP A 700 -34.70 -76.03 -68.10
N THR A 701 -35.76 -75.97 -67.28
CA THR A 701 -37.11 -76.49 -67.64
C THR A 701 -38.14 -75.42 -68.01
N ASN A 702 -37.96 -74.17 -67.58
CA ASN A 702 -38.95 -73.08 -67.73
C ASN A 702 -40.30 -73.45 -67.07
N THR A 703 -40.26 -73.91 -65.83
CA THR A 703 -41.43 -74.20 -64.99
C THR A 703 -41.65 -73.07 -63.96
N ASP A 704 -42.69 -73.15 -63.12
CA ASP A 704 -43.04 -72.13 -62.12
C ASP A 704 -42.62 -72.64 -60.72
N PRO A 705 -41.49 -72.18 -60.13
CA PRO A 705 -40.91 -72.73 -58.87
C PRO A 705 -41.80 -72.55 -57.62
N LEU A 706 -43.05 -72.11 -57.80
CA LEU A 706 -44.05 -71.96 -56.75
C LEU A 706 -45.33 -72.80 -56.98
N ASP A 707 -45.42 -73.62 -58.05
CA ASP A 707 -46.56 -74.52 -58.32
C ASP A 707 -46.20 -75.82 -59.07
N LYS A 708 -45.67 -76.83 -58.33
CA LYS A 708 -45.50 -78.30 -58.53
C LYS A 708 -45.89 -79.02 -59.83
N ASP A 709 -46.91 -78.55 -60.50
CA ASP A 709 -47.71 -79.18 -61.53
C ASP A 709 -47.98 -78.02 -62.51
N THR A 710 -46.91 -77.44 -63.09
CA THR A 710 -46.92 -76.12 -63.78
C THR A 710 -48.03 -76.06 -64.80
N ASP A 711 -48.13 -77.09 -65.65
CA ASP A 711 -49.18 -77.11 -66.65
C ASP A 711 -50.58 -77.31 -66.03
N ASN A 712 -50.69 -77.94 -64.85
CA ASN A 712 -51.86 -78.42 -64.11
C ASN A 712 -52.56 -79.65 -64.76
N ASP A 713 -51.84 -80.76 -64.92
CA ASP A 713 -52.30 -82.10 -65.37
C ASP A 713 -52.61 -83.01 -64.16
N GLY A 714 -51.68 -83.07 -63.21
CA GLY A 714 -51.70 -84.01 -62.08
C GLY A 714 -50.51 -84.99 -61.97
N VAL A 715 -49.46 -84.88 -62.80
CA VAL A 715 -48.10 -85.30 -62.40
C VAL A 715 -47.49 -84.19 -61.50
N ASN A 716 -46.17 -84.14 -61.38
CA ASN A 716 -45.44 -83.06 -60.74
C ASN A 716 -44.12 -82.87 -61.52
N ASP A 717 -43.61 -81.66 -61.62
CA ASP A 717 -42.71 -81.27 -62.71
C ASP A 717 -41.38 -82.05 -62.68
N GLY A 718 -40.75 -82.17 -61.52
CA GLY A 718 -39.56 -83.03 -61.33
C GLY A 718 -39.84 -84.52 -61.44
N ARG A 719 -41.08 -84.98 -61.23
CA ARG A 719 -41.48 -86.36 -61.56
C ARG A 719 -41.59 -86.56 -63.06
N GLU A 720 -42.05 -85.57 -63.82
CA GLU A 720 -42.08 -85.59 -65.29
C GLU A 720 -40.64 -85.72 -65.81
N VAL A 721 -39.79 -84.77 -65.43
CA VAL A 721 -38.39 -84.64 -65.86
C VAL A 721 -37.52 -85.83 -65.42
N GLU A 722 -37.54 -86.22 -64.14
CA GLU A 722 -36.71 -87.35 -63.66
C GLU A 722 -37.21 -88.73 -64.12
N THR A 723 -38.53 -88.95 -64.16
CA THR A 723 -39.12 -90.30 -64.18
C THR A 723 -39.75 -90.71 -65.51
N TYR A 724 -40.39 -89.78 -66.23
CA TYR A 724 -41.16 -90.10 -67.44
C TYR A 724 -40.54 -89.55 -68.72
N GLY A 725 -39.94 -88.35 -68.67
CA GLY A 725 -39.39 -87.65 -69.84
C GLY A 725 -40.46 -86.96 -70.69
N THR A 726 -41.60 -86.66 -70.08
CA THR A 726 -42.67 -85.77 -70.56
C THR A 726 -42.26 -84.30 -70.42
N ASP A 727 -42.97 -83.39 -71.08
CA ASP A 727 -42.70 -81.94 -71.06
C ASP A 727 -43.58 -81.27 -69.99
N PRO A 728 -43.07 -80.81 -68.84
CA PRO A 728 -43.88 -80.29 -67.73
C PRO A 728 -44.62 -78.97 -68.05
N ASN A 729 -44.45 -78.44 -69.27
CA ASN A 729 -45.21 -77.30 -69.79
C ASN A 729 -46.37 -77.71 -70.73
N ASP A 730 -46.54 -78.98 -71.11
CA ASP A 730 -47.54 -79.41 -72.10
C ASP A 730 -48.22 -80.76 -71.76
N ARG A 731 -49.40 -80.63 -71.13
CA ARG A 731 -50.37 -81.65 -70.66
C ARG A 731 -50.56 -82.94 -71.45
N ASP A 732 -50.14 -82.99 -72.70
CA ASP A 732 -50.55 -83.96 -73.72
C ASP A 732 -49.31 -84.17 -74.62
N SER A 733 -48.21 -84.66 -74.03
CA SER A 733 -46.83 -84.59 -74.59
C SER A 733 -46.67 -85.15 -76.00
N ASP A 734 -47.60 -85.98 -76.47
CA ASP A 734 -47.58 -86.58 -77.80
C ASP A 734 -48.76 -86.18 -78.73
N ASP A 735 -49.58 -85.21 -78.31
CA ASP A 735 -50.66 -84.57 -79.11
C ASP A 735 -51.86 -85.55 -79.38
N ASP A 736 -52.02 -86.59 -78.55
CA ASP A 736 -53.03 -87.68 -78.62
C ASP A 736 -54.44 -87.26 -78.22
N GLY A 737 -54.57 -86.45 -77.16
CA GLY A 737 -55.84 -86.04 -76.58
C GLY A 737 -56.19 -86.72 -75.25
N LEU A 738 -55.29 -87.52 -74.66
CA LEU A 738 -55.36 -87.88 -73.25
C LEU A 738 -54.73 -86.77 -72.38
N THR A 739 -53.93 -87.11 -71.38
CA THR A 739 -53.01 -86.21 -70.67
C THR A 739 -52.08 -87.08 -69.84
N ASP A 740 -50.86 -86.65 -69.64
CA ASP A 740 -49.75 -87.47 -69.19
C ASP A 740 -50.03 -88.11 -67.81
N GLY A 741 -50.54 -87.38 -66.83
CA GLY A 741 -50.96 -87.93 -65.53
C GLY A 741 -52.27 -88.72 -65.57
N LYS A 742 -53.13 -88.54 -66.58
CA LYS A 742 -54.19 -89.53 -66.83
C LYS A 742 -53.57 -90.84 -67.29
N GLU A 743 -52.63 -90.81 -68.22
CA GLU A 743 -51.95 -92.01 -68.72
C GLU A 743 -51.20 -92.71 -67.59
N ILE A 744 -50.25 -92.02 -66.97
CA ILE A 744 -49.40 -92.51 -65.90
C ILE A 744 -50.20 -93.06 -64.70
N ASP A 745 -51.16 -92.28 -64.17
CA ASP A 745 -51.83 -92.60 -62.89
C ASP A 745 -53.20 -93.29 -63.05
N SER A 746 -53.85 -93.22 -64.22
CA SER A 746 -55.19 -93.80 -64.45
C SER A 746 -55.28 -94.96 -65.46
N TYR A 747 -54.42 -95.02 -66.48
CA TYR A 747 -54.52 -96.03 -67.56
C TYR A 747 -53.32 -96.99 -67.63
N GLY A 748 -52.10 -96.49 -67.49
CA GLY A 748 -50.84 -97.23 -67.62
C GLY A 748 -50.32 -97.33 -69.05
N SER A 749 -50.73 -96.44 -69.95
CA SER A 749 -50.11 -96.20 -71.26
C SER A 749 -48.77 -95.44 -71.12
N ASP A 750 -48.04 -95.29 -72.22
CA ASP A 750 -46.74 -94.61 -72.28
C ASP A 750 -46.97 -93.19 -72.85
N PRO A 751 -46.86 -92.10 -72.06
CA PRO A 751 -47.30 -90.73 -72.42
C PRO A 751 -46.40 -90.04 -73.47
N LEU A 752 -45.75 -90.83 -74.32
CA LEU A 752 -44.83 -90.43 -75.38
C LEU A 752 -45.03 -91.30 -76.65
N ASP A 753 -46.06 -92.15 -76.71
CA ASP A 753 -46.33 -93.08 -77.83
C ASP A 753 -47.84 -93.30 -78.09
N THR A 754 -48.45 -92.34 -78.78
CA THR A 754 -49.84 -92.18 -79.33
C THR A 754 -50.68 -93.41 -79.75
N ASP A 755 -50.18 -94.64 -79.72
CA ASP A 755 -50.85 -95.90 -80.08
C ASP A 755 -50.14 -97.03 -79.29
N THR A 756 -50.14 -96.95 -77.95
CA THR A 756 -49.30 -97.76 -77.03
C THR A 756 -49.34 -99.27 -77.34
N ASP A 757 -50.48 -99.79 -77.81
CA ASP A 757 -50.67 -101.22 -78.11
C ASP A 757 -50.47 -101.65 -79.59
N ASP A 758 -50.16 -100.72 -80.50
CA ASP A 758 -49.88 -100.97 -81.93
C ASP A 758 -51.15 -101.55 -82.68
N ASP A 759 -52.39 -101.34 -82.18
CA ASP A 759 -53.68 -101.75 -82.81
C ASP A 759 -54.07 -100.82 -83.98
N GLY A 760 -53.62 -99.56 -83.98
CA GLY A 760 -53.89 -98.58 -85.03
C GLY A 760 -55.07 -97.65 -84.70
N LEU A 761 -55.16 -97.20 -83.45
CA LEU A 761 -56.07 -96.17 -82.93
C LEU A 761 -55.32 -95.34 -81.90
N GLU A 762 -55.55 -94.03 -81.90
CA GLU A 762 -54.95 -93.14 -80.90
C GLU A 762 -55.51 -93.47 -79.50
N ASP A 763 -54.69 -93.42 -78.44
CA ASP A 763 -55.06 -93.85 -77.08
C ASP A 763 -56.16 -92.95 -76.48
N GLY A 764 -56.18 -91.68 -76.86
CA GLY A 764 -57.27 -90.73 -76.68
C GLY A 764 -58.52 -91.11 -77.47
N GLU A 765 -58.41 -91.63 -78.70
CA GLU A 765 -59.57 -92.16 -79.46
C GLU A 765 -60.11 -93.44 -78.78
N GLU A 766 -59.23 -94.31 -78.25
CA GLU A 766 -59.57 -95.48 -77.44
C GLU A 766 -60.37 -95.10 -76.19
N VAL A 767 -59.97 -94.07 -75.46
CA VAL A 767 -60.64 -93.63 -74.22
C VAL A 767 -61.91 -92.80 -74.49
N GLU A 768 -61.85 -91.73 -75.27
CA GLU A 768 -62.96 -90.79 -75.50
C GLU A 768 -64.09 -91.40 -76.35
N ASP A 769 -63.78 -91.91 -77.56
CA ASP A 769 -64.80 -92.24 -78.57
C ASP A 769 -65.14 -93.76 -78.62
N TYR A 770 -64.22 -94.64 -78.16
CA TYR A 770 -64.48 -96.07 -78.01
C TYR A 770 -64.78 -96.54 -76.58
N GLY A 771 -64.18 -95.92 -75.56
CA GLY A 771 -64.28 -96.34 -74.16
C GLY A 771 -63.67 -97.72 -73.92
N THR A 772 -62.47 -97.96 -74.43
CA THR A 772 -61.65 -99.14 -74.18
C THR A 772 -60.46 -98.79 -73.27
N ASP A 773 -59.27 -99.34 -73.52
CA ASP A 773 -58.21 -99.58 -72.52
C ASP A 773 -56.91 -99.59 -73.35
N PRO A 774 -56.05 -98.56 -73.28
CA PRO A 774 -55.03 -98.32 -74.33
C PRO A 774 -54.00 -99.46 -74.48
N ASP A 775 -53.45 -100.01 -73.39
CA ASP A 775 -52.55 -101.19 -73.39
C ASP A 775 -53.30 -102.55 -73.66
N ALA A 776 -54.08 -102.72 -74.75
CA ALA A 776 -55.01 -103.88 -74.87
C ALA A 776 -55.25 -104.54 -76.26
N ALA A 777 -54.22 -104.71 -77.09
CA ALA A 777 -54.28 -105.05 -78.52
C ALA A 777 -55.39 -106.06 -78.94
N ARG A 778 -56.30 -105.63 -79.84
CA ARG A 778 -57.67 -106.15 -79.93
C ARG A 778 -57.84 -107.31 -80.93
N HIS A 779 -58.99 -108.03 -80.86
CA HIS A 779 -59.62 -108.57 -82.10
C HIS A 779 -61.12 -108.96 -82.06
N ARG A 780 -61.91 -108.27 -82.90
CA ARG A 780 -63.00 -108.78 -83.79
C ARG A 780 -64.46 -108.99 -83.28
N ARG A 781 -65.23 -107.91 -83.46
CA ARG A 781 -66.52 -107.82 -84.23
C ARG A 781 -67.66 -108.85 -83.99
N ARG A 782 -68.84 -108.34 -83.55
CA ARG A 782 -70.15 -108.64 -84.20
C ARG A 782 -71.32 -107.69 -83.83
N ARG A 783 -71.86 -107.00 -84.86
CA ARG A 783 -73.16 -106.27 -84.85
C ARG A 783 -74.38 -107.23 -84.74
N PRO A 784 -75.63 -106.74 -84.51
CA PRO A 784 -76.06 -105.55 -83.74
C PRO A 784 -77.36 -105.77 -82.89
N ARG A 785 -77.73 -104.84 -81.98
CA ARG A 785 -79.04 -104.11 -82.02
C ARG A 785 -79.30 -103.14 -80.86
N ARG A 786 -79.76 -101.94 -81.23
CA ARG A 786 -80.56 -100.97 -80.44
C ARG A 786 -81.47 -101.61 -79.35
N ARG A 787 -81.52 -101.02 -78.15
CA ARG A 787 -82.64 -100.13 -77.74
C ARG A 787 -82.52 -99.49 -76.33
N ARG A 788 -82.60 -98.15 -76.32
CA ARG A 788 -83.42 -97.28 -75.44
C ARG A 788 -83.24 -97.30 -73.90
N ARG A 789 -83.02 -96.07 -73.39
CA ARG A 789 -83.67 -95.42 -72.23
C ARG A 789 -83.52 -96.05 -70.83
N GLY A 790 -82.99 -95.25 -69.91
CA GLY A 790 -83.26 -95.33 -68.47
C GLY A 790 -83.03 -93.97 -67.82
N GLU A 791 -84.11 -93.26 -67.44
CA GLU A 791 -84.04 -92.07 -66.58
C GLU A 791 -84.04 -92.50 -65.09
N HIS A 792 -83.44 -91.66 -64.22
CA HIS A 792 -83.74 -91.42 -62.79
C HIS A 792 -82.67 -91.71 -61.72
N HIS A 793 -82.56 -90.74 -60.80
CA HIS A 793 -82.32 -90.80 -59.33
C HIS A 793 -81.39 -91.90 -58.76
N GLY A 794 -80.40 -91.63 -57.90
CA GLY A 794 -80.32 -90.59 -56.87
C GLY A 794 -80.18 -91.23 -55.45
N HIS A 795 -79.75 -90.45 -54.45
CA HIS A 795 -79.48 -90.81 -53.03
C HIS A 795 -78.13 -91.48 -52.66
N ARG A 796 -77.28 -90.73 -51.93
CA ARG A 796 -76.91 -90.90 -50.48
C ARG A 796 -76.91 -92.31 -49.85
N PRO A 797 -76.07 -92.56 -48.80
CA PRO A 797 -74.67 -92.16 -48.52
C PRO A 797 -73.79 -93.46 -48.32
N PRO A 798 -73.16 -93.93 -47.18
CA PRO A 798 -72.75 -93.35 -45.87
C PRO A 798 -71.42 -93.84 -45.15
N ARG A 799 -70.82 -92.91 -44.37
CA ARG A 799 -70.30 -93.06 -42.96
C ARG A 799 -68.92 -93.67 -42.58
N LEU A 800 -68.30 -92.94 -41.63
CA LEU A 800 -67.46 -93.36 -40.47
C LEU A 800 -66.04 -93.87 -40.78
N ARG A 801 -64.97 -93.40 -40.10
CA ARG A 801 -64.82 -93.46 -38.62
C ARG A 801 -64.47 -92.13 -37.90
N LEU A 802 -63.63 -92.21 -36.85
CA LEU A 802 -63.86 -91.53 -35.55
C LEU A 802 -62.71 -91.75 -34.51
N ARG A 803 -61.99 -90.72 -34.00
CA ARG A 803 -61.29 -90.67 -32.66
C ARG A 803 -60.65 -89.27 -32.39
N ARG A 804 -60.94 -88.57 -31.26
CA ARG A 804 -60.23 -88.47 -29.94
C ARG A 804 -58.94 -87.59 -29.97
N ARG A 805 -58.57 -86.74 -29.00
CA ARG A 805 -58.88 -86.48 -27.55
C ARG A 805 -58.63 -84.97 -27.26
N ARG A 806 -59.44 -84.22 -26.48
CA ARG A 806 -59.49 -83.97 -24.99
C ARG A 806 -58.42 -83.01 -24.39
N PRO A 807 -58.71 -82.29 -23.27
CA PRO A 807 -58.18 -80.92 -23.03
C PRO A 807 -57.69 -80.64 -21.57
N GLN A 808 -57.73 -79.36 -21.13
CA GLN A 808 -57.50 -78.78 -19.77
C GLN A 808 -56.02 -78.32 -19.50
N ARG A 809 -55.64 -77.45 -18.53
CA ARG A 809 -56.32 -76.93 -17.29
C ARG A 809 -55.53 -75.77 -16.59
N LEU A 810 -56.19 -75.05 -15.65
CA LEU A 810 -55.65 -74.17 -14.56
C LEU A 810 -54.97 -72.84 -15.01
N HIS A 811 -55.01 -71.68 -14.31
CA HIS A 811 -55.64 -71.15 -13.08
C HIS A 811 -54.82 -71.09 -11.76
N ARG A 812 -54.76 -69.88 -11.16
CA ARG A 812 -54.03 -69.36 -9.95
C ARG A 812 -52.56 -68.94 -10.19
N GLY A 813 -52.01 -67.89 -9.55
CA GLY A 813 -52.61 -66.83 -8.70
C GLY A 813 -51.90 -66.58 -7.35
N GLU A 814 -52.19 -65.42 -6.70
CA GLU A 814 -51.75 -64.99 -5.35
C GLU A 814 -50.23 -64.63 -5.22
N HIS A 815 -49.71 -63.79 -4.30
CA HIS A 815 -50.30 -63.07 -3.13
C HIS A 815 -49.42 -61.87 -2.64
N HIS A 816 -50.04 -60.74 -2.23
CA HIS A 816 -49.62 -59.74 -1.19
C HIS A 816 -48.19 -59.11 -1.22
N GLY A 817 -47.86 -57.98 -0.55
CA GLY A 817 -48.51 -57.00 0.36
C GLY A 817 -47.39 -56.07 0.91
N HIS A 818 -47.53 -54.85 1.42
CA HIS A 818 -48.41 -54.26 2.45
C HIS A 818 -48.13 -52.72 2.51
N GLY A 819 -48.60 -51.94 3.52
CA GLY A 819 -47.83 -50.75 3.97
C GLY A 819 -48.46 -49.34 4.01
N SER A 820 -49.78 -49.17 3.83
CA SER A 820 -50.49 -47.89 4.13
C SER A 820 -50.44 -47.49 5.63
N PRO A 821 -50.85 -46.27 6.07
CA PRO A 821 -50.75 -44.91 5.48
C PRO A 821 -50.60 -43.74 6.54
N ARG A 822 -50.76 -42.46 6.11
CA ARG A 822 -51.14 -41.22 6.90
C ARG A 822 -50.00 -40.46 7.66
N ARG A 823 -50.09 -39.13 7.98
CA ARG A 823 -51.22 -38.15 7.93
C ARG A 823 -50.79 -36.65 7.86
N ARG A 824 -51.46 -35.89 6.97
CA ARG A 824 -51.84 -34.44 7.00
C ARG A 824 -51.45 -33.55 8.21
N GLN A 825 -51.02 -32.31 7.93
CA GLN A 825 -51.72 -30.99 8.16
C GLN A 825 -50.73 -29.79 8.10
N ARG A 826 -51.02 -28.51 7.74
CA ARG A 826 -52.09 -27.74 7.07
C ARG A 826 -51.78 -26.22 7.25
N ARG A 827 -51.62 -25.42 6.17
CA ARG A 827 -51.67 -23.91 6.13
C ARG A 827 -50.47 -23.17 6.81
N ARG A 828 -50.09 -21.92 6.48
CA ARG A 828 -50.80 -20.75 5.88
C ARG A 828 -49.93 -19.92 4.90
N ARG A 829 -50.59 -19.02 4.13
CA ARG A 829 -50.08 -17.86 3.33
C ARG A 829 -49.79 -16.61 4.23
N PRO A 830 -49.40 -15.42 3.70
CA PRO A 830 -48.26 -15.00 2.84
C PRO A 830 -47.61 -13.66 3.35
N GLN A 831 -47.07 -12.81 2.45
CA GLN A 831 -46.65 -11.36 2.55
C GLN A 831 -45.12 -11.12 2.60
N ARG A 832 -44.51 -10.05 2.02
CA ARG A 832 -45.00 -8.91 1.18
C ARG A 832 -43.84 -8.07 0.56
N LEU A 833 -44.06 -7.47 -0.63
CA LEU A 833 -43.41 -6.24 -1.18
C LEU A 833 -41.88 -6.37 -1.52
N ARG A 834 -41.26 -5.57 -2.42
CA ARG A 834 -41.69 -4.43 -3.27
C ARG A 834 -40.80 -4.25 -4.53
N ARG A 835 -41.34 -3.53 -5.52
CA ARG A 835 -40.75 -2.84 -6.71
C ARG A 835 -39.27 -2.38 -6.59
N GLY A 836 -38.48 -2.24 -7.67
CA GLY A 836 -38.72 -2.51 -9.12
C GLY A 836 -38.55 -1.30 -10.07
N GLU A 837 -38.20 -1.60 -11.35
CA GLU A 837 -38.21 -0.74 -12.57
C GLU A 837 -37.18 0.44 -12.62
N HIS A 838 -36.12 0.37 -13.44
CA HIS A 838 -36.04 0.74 -14.89
C HIS A 838 -36.55 2.15 -15.26
N HIS A 839 -35.70 3.03 -15.84
CA HIS A 839 -35.61 3.25 -17.31
C HIS A 839 -34.65 4.40 -17.77
N GLN A 840 -33.87 4.11 -18.84
CA GLN A 840 -33.54 4.94 -20.02
C GLN A 840 -32.76 6.29 -19.99
N HIS A 841 -31.68 6.28 -20.80
CA HIS A 841 -31.20 7.33 -21.73
C HIS A 841 -30.88 8.77 -21.27
N ARG A 842 -29.63 9.21 -21.52
CA ARG A 842 -29.29 9.95 -22.78
C ARG A 842 -27.79 10.22 -23.00
N SER A 843 -27.40 10.16 -24.29
CA SER A 843 -26.11 10.59 -24.87
C SER A 843 -25.81 12.10 -24.76
N GLN A 844 -24.54 12.50 -24.64
CA GLN A 844 -23.77 13.17 -25.74
C GLN A 844 -22.38 13.77 -25.37
N ARG A 845 -21.44 13.66 -26.33
CA ARG A 845 -20.33 14.58 -26.69
C ARG A 845 -19.04 14.66 -25.85
N ARG A 846 -17.97 14.11 -26.46
CA ARG A 846 -16.64 14.71 -26.70
C ARG A 846 -16.33 16.07 -26.03
N ARG A 847 -15.18 16.15 -25.35
CA ARG A 847 -14.32 17.35 -25.36
C ARG A 847 -12.83 17.07 -25.04
N GLN A 848 -12.00 16.99 -26.08
CA GLN A 848 -10.54 17.11 -25.92
C GLN A 848 -10.17 18.48 -25.31
N ARG A 849 -9.17 18.52 -24.43
CA ARG A 849 -8.37 19.72 -24.16
C ARG A 849 -6.92 19.38 -23.76
N ARG A 850 -6.00 19.58 -24.71
CA ARG A 850 -4.57 19.76 -24.41
C ARG A 850 -4.37 20.96 -23.46
N ARG A 851 -3.43 20.83 -22.53
CA ARG A 851 -2.49 21.89 -22.16
C ARG A 851 -1.08 21.31 -22.08
N ARG A 852 -0.07 22.18 -22.17
CA ARG A 852 1.36 21.89 -22.06
C ARG A 852 1.90 22.62 -20.81
N PRO A 853 3.10 22.26 -20.31
CA PRO A 853 3.55 22.60 -18.95
C PRO A 853 3.95 24.06 -18.80
N ARG A 854 4.40 24.40 -17.60
CA ARG A 854 5.08 25.66 -17.28
C ARG A 854 5.94 25.50 -16.04
#